data_AF-A0A7V4JGL2-F1
#
_entry.id   AF-A0A7V4JGL2-F1
#
_cell.length_a   1.000
_cell.length_b   1.000
_cell.length_c   1.000
_cell.angle_alpha   90.00
_cell.angle_beta   90.00
_cell.angle_gamma   90.00
#
_symmetry.space_group_name_H-M   'P 1'
#
loop_
_entity.id
_entity.type
_entity.pdbx_description
1 polymer ?
#
loop_
_entity_poly.entity_id
_entity_poly.type
_entity_poly.pdbx_seq_one_letter_code
_entity_poly.pdbx_strand_id
1 'polypeptide(L)'
;MTSEERPGYEEGSRGGGLTVWIVPAALLVAVWLWLVFQSGGYLPQQWAPPALAVAFFALLAGVLLAYPRRPGRLSLLVLGLFTVYCLWAGLSATWALSETRAWVEAVRILAYLLSLALALTYFTDRSARRYFRYLAILAITILCSTAITKLWLADGIAGLFFVNRFSFPVSYPNNAAALFLVAFWPLMWLASSREERAPIRGVCLGLATCLLGLAFLTQSRGAVWSLGISLIFMFLVSPARLRLFLYLLVPSLLMVYQFPRLNRYWTEGPAAVGGVMGARTLLVAALAAAFIGTILALLEGWIRIRGRLKALVGLLVIIGCAAGLVYGGLTFNQDSGGVAGWVTQAWRQFTTGAKPQDINGDGSGSTIRLADFSSSGRVPVWKVAWRQFEKTPATGVGADNFALAHDKSRMTSALEMEHAHSFTLQVLADTGVVGGVFTLGGMLLAALSLLWPRLAAGWAGARSTWLRRHRSPLAGHDDGSPGPHAEPTDRGEPARKPRWGNDPTLYGWHMAVLAAAVYWLVHAHVEWLWQMMGVSLPVLLFLASGIADIHARLDDSRARSSRRGARDLGLAAVSPQRLTTSAVGDRGPAGGANPEEPLRLVTRRAERHERKMMKRTEKARKSAERTVKRGPVLAPPGAL
;
A
#
# COMPACT_ATOMS: atom_id res chain seq x y z
N MET A 1 64.09 -3.66 -12.95
CA MET A 1 63.49 -4.09 -11.67
C MET A 1 62.33 -3.15 -11.36
N THR A 2 61.23 -3.24 -12.10
CA THR A 2 59.99 -3.97 -11.74
C THR A 2 59.31 -3.39 -10.49
N SER A 3 58.56 -2.31 -10.69
CA SER A 3 57.52 -1.84 -9.77
C SER A 3 56.24 -2.64 -10.03
N GLU A 4 55.82 -3.42 -9.03
CA GLU A 4 54.56 -4.17 -9.05
C GLU A 4 53.35 -3.23 -9.06
N GLU A 5 52.63 -3.17 -10.18
CA GLU A 5 51.27 -2.66 -10.24
C GLU A 5 50.31 -3.64 -9.56
N ARG A 6 49.61 -3.16 -8.52
CA ARG A 6 48.48 -3.86 -7.92
C ARG A 6 47.30 -3.85 -8.92
N PRO A 7 46.69 -5.00 -9.26
CA PRO A 7 45.51 -5.00 -10.10
C PRO A 7 44.34 -4.37 -9.34
N GLY A 8 43.80 -3.30 -9.91
CA GLY A 8 42.58 -2.65 -9.45
C GLY A 8 41.41 -3.62 -9.45
N TYR A 9 40.66 -3.63 -8.35
CA TYR A 9 39.32 -4.18 -8.32
C TYR A 9 38.46 -3.42 -9.33
N GLU A 10 38.28 -3.98 -10.52
CA GLU A 10 37.23 -3.55 -11.43
C GLU A 10 35.87 -3.82 -10.75
N GLU A 11 35.26 -2.76 -10.21
CA GLU A 11 33.83 -2.72 -9.96
C GLU A 11 33.12 -2.91 -11.29
N GLY A 12 32.77 -4.18 -11.57
CA GLY A 12 31.97 -4.57 -12.72
C GLY A 12 30.77 -3.64 -12.90
N SER A 13 30.86 -2.85 -13.96
CA SER A 13 29.78 -2.17 -14.67
C SER A 13 28.41 -2.81 -14.42
N ARG A 14 27.58 -2.14 -13.62
CA ARG A 14 26.14 -2.43 -13.48
C ARG A 14 25.41 -1.93 -14.74
N GLY A 15 25.56 -2.65 -15.84
CA GLY A 15 24.71 -2.50 -17.02
C GLY A 15 23.26 -2.80 -16.65
N GLY A 16 22.43 -1.75 -16.57
CA GLY A 16 21.00 -1.85 -16.33
C GLY A 16 20.26 -2.34 -17.57
N GLY A 17 20.33 -3.63 -17.87
CA GLY A 17 19.46 -4.24 -18.87
C GLY A 17 17.99 -4.16 -18.43
N LEU A 18 17.11 -3.70 -19.31
CA LEU A 18 15.66 -3.84 -19.14
C LEU A 18 15.37 -5.34 -18.94
N THR A 19 14.92 -5.72 -17.75
CA THR A 19 14.54 -7.11 -17.49
C THR A 19 13.21 -7.41 -18.18
N VAL A 20 13.08 -8.58 -18.81
CA VAL A 20 11.83 -9.08 -19.42
C VAL A 20 10.62 -8.97 -18.46
N TRP A 21 10.86 -9.04 -17.15
CA TRP A 21 9.85 -8.94 -16.09
C TRP A 21 9.20 -7.56 -15.90
N ILE A 22 9.61 -6.54 -16.66
CA ILE A 22 8.93 -5.24 -16.69
C ILE A 22 7.63 -5.34 -17.52
N VAL A 23 7.61 -6.20 -18.56
CA VAL A 23 6.47 -6.35 -19.47
C VAL A 23 5.18 -6.73 -18.72
N PRO A 24 5.17 -7.72 -17.81
CA PRO A 24 4.00 -8.04 -17.00
C PRO A 24 3.49 -6.87 -16.13
N ALA A 25 4.40 -6.08 -15.55
CA ALA A 25 4.03 -4.91 -14.76
C ALA A 25 3.39 -3.82 -15.64
N ALA A 26 3.91 -3.62 -16.85
CA ALA A 26 3.32 -2.71 -17.83
C ALA A 26 1.94 -3.19 -18.29
N LEU A 27 1.75 -4.49 -18.52
CA LEU A 27 0.46 -5.08 -18.87
C LEU A 27 -0.59 -4.86 -17.78
N LEU A 28 -0.24 -5.07 -16.50
CA LEU A 28 -1.16 -4.82 -15.39
C LEU A 28 -1.56 -3.33 -15.28
N VAL A 29 -0.62 -2.42 -15.54
CA VAL A 29 -0.89 -0.98 -15.58
C VAL A 29 -1.76 -0.60 -16.80
N ALA A 30 -1.54 -1.23 -17.95
CA ALA A 30 -2.35 -1.02 -19.14
C ALA A 30 -3.80 -1.52 -18.94
N VAL A 31 -3.98 -2.70 -18.34
CA VAL A 31 -5.28 -3.24 -17.94
C VAL A 31 -5.99 -2.30 -16.97
N TRP A 32 -5.26 -1.76 -16.00
CA TRP A 32 -5.81 -0.76 -15.08
C TRP A 32 -6.31 0.49 -15.81
N LEU A 33 -5.50 1.07 -16.70
CA LEU A 33 -5.92 2.23 -17.50
C LEU A 33 -7.13 1.92 -18.40
N TRP A 34 -7.17 0.72 -19.00
CA TRP A 34 -8.32 0.28 -19.78
C TRP A 34 -9.60 0.28 -18.94
N LEU A 35 -9.55 -0.29 -17.72
CA LEU A 35 -10.69 -0.26 -16.79
C LEU A 35 -11.09 1.16 -16.38
N VAL A 36 -10.11 2.02 -16.09
CA VAL A 36 -10.36 3.42 -15.68
C VAL A 36 -11.13 4.18 -16.74
N PHE A 37 -10.74 4.06 -18.01
CA PHE A 37 -11.39 4.75 -19.13
C PHE A 37 -12.68 4.06 -19.63
N GLN A 38 -12.99 2.86 -19.13
CA GLN A 38 -14.26 2.16 -19.33
C GLN A 38 -15.21 2.39 -18.15
N SER A 39 -15.40 3.65 -17.75
CA SER A 39 -16.26 4.03 -16.60
C SER A 39 -15.88 3.32 -15.28
N GLY A 40 -14.61 3.01 -15.08
CA GLY A 40 -14.13 2.32 -13.88
C GLY A 40 -14.40 0.81 -13.85
N GLY A 41 -14.97 0.23 -14.91
CA GLY A 41 -15.22 -1.21 -15.00
C GLY A 41 -16.30 -1.69 -14.04
N TYR A 42 -17.47 -1.04 -14.04
CA TYR A 42 -18.60 -1.43 -13.17
C TYR A 42 -19.44 -2.55 -13.78
N LEU A 43 -19.85 -2.38 -15.03
CA LEU A 43 -20.71 -3.34 -15.74
C LEU A 43 -19.88 -4.52 -16.27
N PRO A 44 -20.45 -5.74 -16.35
CA PRO A 44 -19.75 -6.92 -16.89
C PRO A 44 -19.10 -6.68 -18.25
N GLN A 45 -19.79 -6.01 -19.17
CA GLN A 45 -19.25 -5.65 -20.49
C GLN A 45 -18.00 -4.74 -20.45
N GLN A 46 -17.80 -4.00 -19.37
CA GLN A 46 -16.66 -3.09 -19.20
C GLN A 46 -15.45 -3.80 -18.58
N TRP A 47 -15.67 -4.67 -17.59
CA TRP A 47 -14.56 -5.30 -16.85
C TRP A 47 -14.22 -6.73 -17.31
N ALA A 48 -15.15 -7.46 -17.93
CA ALA A 48 -14.91 -8.83 -18.36
C ALA A 48 -13.82 -8.95 -19.46
N PRO A 49 -13.75 -8.08 -20.50
CA PRO A 49 -12.68 -8.19 -21.50
C PRO A 49 -11.26 -7.97 -20.91
N PRO A 50 -11.01 -6.93 -20.08
CA PRO A 50 -9.73 -6.81 -19.37
C PRO A 50 -9.45 -8.00 -18.43
N ALA A 51 -10.48 -8.52 -17.74
CA ALA A 51 -10.34 -9.69 -16.87
C ALA A 51 -9.92 -10.96 -17.64
N LEU A 52 -10.50 -11.18 -18.82
CA LEU A 52 -10.11 -12.28 -19.71
C LEU A 52 -8.66 -12.14 -20.18
N ALA A 53 -8.22 -10.93 -20.52
CA ALA A 53 -6.82 -10.68 -20.88
C ALA A 53 -5.86 -11.02 -19.72
N VAL A 54 -6.22 -10.63 -18.48
CA VAL A 54 -5.47 -11.00 -17.28
C VAL A 54 -5.46 -12.50 -17.06
N ALA A 55 -6.60 -13.17 -17.25
CA ALA A 55 -6.72 -14.62 -17.06
C ALA A 55 -5.90 -15.41 -18.09
N PHE A 56 -5.96 -15.01 -19.37
CA PHE A 56 -5.14 -15.60 -20.42
C PHE A 56 -3.65 -15.39 -20.15
N PHE A 57 -3.26 -14.19 -19.74
CA PHE A 57 -1.88 -13.89 -19.37
C PHE A 57 -1.43 -14.71 -18.15
N ALA A 58 -2.28 -14.88 -17.13
CA ALA A 58 -1.98 -15.72 -15.97
C ALA A 58 -1.82 -17.19 -16.34
N LEU A 59 -2.68 -17.71 -17.21
CA LEU A 59 -2.59 -19.07 -17.74
C LEU A 59 -1.27 -19.26 -18.49
N LEU A 60 -0.94 -18.36 -19.41
CA LEU A 60 0.29 -18.42 -20.19
C LEU A 60 1.53 -18.35 -19.29
N ALA A 61 1.55 -17.44 -18.33
CA ALA A 61 2.62 -17.31 -17.35
C ALA A 61 2.80 -18.59 -16.52
N GLY A 62 1.69 -19.24 -16.15
CA GLY A 62 1.70 -20.51 -15.41
C GLY A 62 2.20 -21.68 -16.25
N VAL A 63 1.66 -21.87 -17.45
CA VAL A 63 2.00 -22.98 -18.36
C VAL A 63 3.44 -22.90 -18.83
N LEU A 64 3.89 -21.70 -19.22
CA LEU A 64 5.28 -21.49 -19.67
C LEU A 64 6.29 -21.39 -18.52
N LEU A 65 5.82 -21.46 -17.25
CA LEU A 65 6.63 -21.20 -16.06
C LEU A 65 7.40 -19.87 -16.15
N ALA A 66 6.80 -18.89 -16.83
CA ALA A 66 7.40 -17.61 -17.18
C ALA A 66 7.24 -16.59 -16.04
N TYR A 67 7.90 -16.88 -14.91
CA TYR A 67 7.93 -16.00 -13.75
C TYR A 67 9.32 -15.95 -13.09
N PRO A 68 9.71 -14.83 -12.46
CA PRO A 68 11.05 -14.69 -11.90
C PRO A 68 11.31 -15.69 -10.77
N ARG A 69 10.39 -15.71 -9.79
CA ARG A 69 10.42 -16.59 -8.60
C ARG A 69 9.02 -16.80 -8.07
N ARG A 70 8.84 -17.90 -7.33
CA ARG A 70 7.59 -18.15 -6.59
C ARG A 70 7.38 -17.07 -5.50
N PRO A 71 6.14 -16.61 -5.27
CA PRO A 71 5.83 -15.71 -4.17
C PRO A 71 6.21 -16.30 -2.81
N GLY A 72 6.48 -15.41 -1.84
CA GLY A 72 6.80 -15.80 -0.47
C GLY A 72 5.62 -16.43 0.27
N ARG A 73 5.91 -17.08 1.40
CA ARG A 73 4.86 -17.72 2.25
C ARG A 73 3.74 -16.77 2.65
N LEU A 74 4.09 -15.53 2.99
CA LEU A 74 3.10 -14.50 3.34
C LEU A 74 2.24 -14.12 2.12
N SER A 75 2.85 -13.92 0.96
CA SER A 75 2.14 -13.63 -0.29
C SER A 75 1.18 -14.79 -0.65
N LEU A 76 1.64 -16.03 -0.48
CA LEU A 76 0.80 -17.23 -0.67
C LEU A 76 -0.33 -17.32 0.35
N LEU A 77 -0.12 -16.90 1.60
CA LEU A 77 -1.17 -16.87 2.62
C LEU A 77 -2.24 -15.82 2.29
N VAL A 78 -1.83 -14.61 1.89
CA VAL A 78 -2.75 -13.57 1.42
C VAL A 78 -3.54 -14.08 0.21
N LEU A 79 -2.85 -14.64 -0.80
CA LEU A 79 -3.51 -15.24 -1.96
C LEU A 79 -4.47 -16.35 -1.57
N GLY A 80 -4.07 -17.24 -0.66
CA GLY A 80 -4.92 -18.32 -0.16
C GLY A 80 -6.22 -17.81 0.46
N LEU A 81 -6.16 -16.77 1.30
CA LEU A 81 -7.36 -16.17 1.88
C LEU A 81 -8.30 -15.60 0.80
N PHE A 82 -7.77 -14.86 -0.18
CA PHE A 82 -8.56 -14.36 -1.31
C PHE A 82 -9.06 -15.48 -2.23
N THR A 83 -8.33 -16.58 -2.38
CA THR A 83 -8.78 -17.77 -3.11
C THR A 83 -9.96 -18.42 -2.41
N VAL A 84 -9.90 -18.63 -1.10
CA VAL A 84 -11.04 -19.18 -0.36
C VAL A 84 -12.24 -18.24 -0.43
N TYR A 85 -12.03 -16.93 -0.34
CA TYR A 85 -13.12 -15.96 -0.56
C TYR A 85 -13.73 -16.07 -1.97
N CYS A 86 -12.91 -16.17 -3.02
CA CYS A 86 -13.38 -16.32 -4.39
C CYS A 86 -14.22 -17.60 -4.57
N LEU A 87 -13.75 -18.72 -4.00
CA LEU A 87 -14.48 -19.99 -4.02
C LEU A 87 -15.78 -19.90 -3.22
N TRP A 88 -15.77 -19.21 -2.08
CA TRP A 88 -16.94 -18.98 -1.26
C TRP A 88 -18.00 -18.13 -1.99
N ALA A 89 -17.56 -17.07 -2.68
CA ALA A 89 -18.43 -16.25 -3.52
C ALA A 89 -19.06 -17.08 -4.66
N GLY A 90 -18.28 -17.94 -5.32
CA GLY A 90 -18.82 -18.86 -6.33
C GLY A 90 -19.80 -19.89 -5.76
N LEU A 91 -19.45 -20.51 -4.63
CA LEU A 91 -20.33 -21.47 -3.93
C LEU A 91 -21.65 -20.82 -3.49
N SER A 92 -21.62 -19.52 -3.18
CA SER A 92 -22.81 -18.78 -2.79
C SER A 92 -23.92 -18.75 -3.83
N ALA A 93 -23.60 -19.02 -5.10
CA ALA A 93 -24.59 -19.20 -6.16
C ALA A 93 -25.63 -20.30 -5.83
N THR A 94 -25.27 -21.29 -5.01
CA THR A 94 -26.16 -22.41 -4.64
C THR A 94 -27.29 -22.00 -3.68
N TRP A 95 -27.16 -20.89 -2.95
CA TRP A 95 -28.21 -20.36 -2.06
C TRP A 95 -28.58 -18.90 -2.37
N ALA A 96 -27.94 -18.28 -3.36
CA ALA A 96 -28.16 -16.89 -3.72
C ALA A 96 -29.58 -16.65 -4.25
N LEU A 97 -30.11 -15.45 -4.02
CA LEU A 97 -31.39 -15.03 -4.61
C LEU A 97 -31.36 -15.02 -6.15
N SER A 98 -30.21 -14.68 -6.71
CA SER A 98 -29.88 -14.75 -8.13
C SER A 98 -28.54 -15.44 -8.29
N GLU A 99 -28.59 -16.66 -8.84
CA GLU A 99 -27.43 -17.47 -9.19
C GLU A 99 -26.49 -16.71 -10.14
N THR A 100 -27.06 -16.06 -11.17
CA THR A 100 -26.30 -15.31 -12.18
C THR A 100 -25.47 -14.18 -11.57
N ARG A 101 -26.03 -13.41 -10.63
CA ARG A 101 -25.30 -12.33 -9.95
C ARG A 101 -24.13 -12.87 -9.13
N ALA A 102 -24.34 -13.96 -8.40
CA ALA A 102 -23.29 -14.60 -7.61
C ALA A 102 -22.14 -15.10 -8.50
N TRP A 103 -22.44 -15.74 -9.64
CA TRP A 103 -21.41 -16.15 -10.61
C TRP A 103 -20.65 -14.96 -11.21
N VAL A 104 -21.36 -13.91 -11.62
CA VAL A 104 -20.74 -12.71 -12.20
C VAL A 104 -19.79 -12.05 -11.19
N GLU A 105 -20.17 -11.96 -9.93
CA GLU A 105 -19.30 -11.40 -8.88
C GLU A 105 -18.13 -12.34 -8.55
N ALA A 106 -18.34 -13.65 -8.49
CA ALA A 106 -17.26 -14.62 -8.31
C ALA A 106 -16.19 -14.49 -9.41
N VAL A 107 -16.59 -14.28 -10.67
CA VAL A 107 -15.66 -14.03 -11.78
C VAL A 107 -14.92 -12.69 -11.63
N ARG A 108 -15.59 -11.64 -11.13
CA ARG A 108 -14.94 -10.36 -10.81
C ARG A 108 -13.89 -10.51 -9.72
N ILE A 109 -14.22 -11.24 -8.65
CA ILE A 109 -13.30 -11.55 -7.56
C ILE A 109 -12.11 -12.38 -8.07
N LEU A 110 -12.35 -13.34 -8.98
CA LEU A 110 -11.29 -14.09 -9.63
C LEU A 110 -10.36 -13.18 -10.45
N ALA A 111 -10.90 -12.19 -11.17
CA ALA A 111 -10.09 -11.22 -11.91
C ALA A 111 -9.19 -10.38 -11.00
N TYR A 112 -9.68 -9.95 -9.83
CA TYR A 112 -8.87 -9.31 -8.80
C TYR A 112 -7.79 -10.24 -8.25
N LEU A 113 -8.15 -11.49 -7.95
CA LEU A 113 -7.23 -12.50 -7.43
C LEU A 113 -6.09 -12.80 -8.42
N LEU A 114 -6.39 -12.97 -9.70
CA LEU A 114 -5.39 -13.21 -10.74
C LEU A 114 -4.48 -12.00 -10.93
N SER A 115 -5.04 -10.79 -10.92
CA SER A 115 -4.25 -9.55 -10.97
C SER A 115 -3.28 -9.44 -9.78
N LEU A 116 -3.77 -9.74 -8.56
CA LEU A 116 -2.96 -9.75 -7.34
C LEU A 116 -1.89 -10.85 -7.38
N ALA A 117 -2.22 -12.05 -7.87
CA ALA A 117 -1.30 -13.18 -7.99
C ALA A 117 -0.16 -12.87 -8.97
N LEU A 118 -0.48 -12.29 -10.13
CA LEU A 118 0.51 -11.85 -11.10
C LEU A 118 1.40 -10.75 -10.53
N ALA A 119 0.81 -9.74 -9.89
CA ALA A 119 1.55 -8.65 -9.26
C ALA A 119 2.53 -9.19 -8.20
N LEU A 120 2.07 -10.03 -7.28
CA LEU A 120 2.93 -10.64 -6.24
C LEU A 120 4.03 -11.53 -6.81
N THR A 121 3.78 -12.18 -7.95
CA THR A 121 4.75 -13.05 -8.63
C THR A 121 5.82 -12.26 -9.35
N TYR A 122 5.44 -11.30 -10.19
CA TYR A 122 6.39 -10.50 -10.98
C TYR A 122 7.13 -9.47 -10.15
N PHE A 123 6.51 -8.93 -9.11
CA PHE A 123 7.19 -8.05 -8.16
C PHE A 123 8.19 -8.77 -7.25
N THR A 124 8.40 -10.08 -7.37
CA THR A 124 9.57 -10.72 -6.76
C THR A 124 10.88 -10.19 -7.37
N ASP A 125 10.86 -9.77 -8.63
CA ASP A 125 12.00 -9.13 -9.30
C ASP A 125 12.18 -7.67 -8.87
N ARG A 126 13.44 -7.27 -8.62
CA ARG A 126 13.77 -5.92 -8.12
C ARG A 126 13.56 -4.85 -9.19
N SER A 127 13.86 -5.15 -10.45
CA SER A 127 13.70 -4.21 -11.56
C SER A 127 12.22 -3.97 -11.81
N ALA A 128 11.40 -5.04 -11.87
CA ALA A 128 9.95 -4.91 -12.00
C ALA A 128 9.34 -3.98 -10.94
N ARG A 129 9.71 -4.14 -9.65
CA ARG A 129 9.25 -3.23 -8.57
C ARG A 129 9.68 -1.79 -8.75
N ARG A 130 10.92 -1.57 -9.21
CA ARG A 130 11.44 -0.22 -9.44
C ARG A 130 10.70 0.46 -10.59
N TYR A 131 10.60 -0.22 -11.73
CA TYR A 131 9.95 0.33 -12.92
C TYR A 131 8.43 0.47 -12.75
N PHE A 132 7.79 -0.35 -11.92
CA PHE A 132 6.38 -0.16 -11.56
C PHE A 132 6.10 1.25 -11.01
N ARG A 133 7.01 1.84 -10.22
CA ARG A 133 6.85 3.22 -9.73
C ARG A 133 6.77 4.23 -10.88
N TYR A 134 7.62 4.07 -11.89
CA TYR A 134 7.65 4.94 -13.07
C TYR A 134 6.46 4.68 -14.01
N LEU A 135 6.04 3.42 -14.15
CA LEU A 135 4.82 3.06 -14.88
C LEU A 135 3.57 3.66 -14.21
N ALA A 136 3.51 3.66 -12.87
CA ALA A 136 2.44 4.32 -12.12
C ALA A 136 2.46 5.84 -12.34
N ILE A 137 3.63 6.48 -12.27
CA ILE A 137 3.78 7.92 -12.60
C ILE A 137 3.27 8.20 -14.02
N LEU A 138 3.66 7.37 -15.01
CA LEU A 138 3.23 7.52 -16.40
C LEU A 138 1.72 7.39 -16.53
N ALA A 139 1.13 6.36 -15.94
CA ALA A 139 -0.31 6.13 -16.00
C ALA A 139 -1.11 7.24 -15.30
N ILE A 140 -0.61 7.77 -14.18
CA ILE A 140 -1.21 8.93 -13.52
C ILE A 140 -1.06 10.19 -14.37
N THR A 141 0.05 10.34 -15.09
CA THR A 141 0.24 11.43 -16.05
C THR A 141 -0.80 11.35 -17.16
N ILE A 142 -1.05 10.16 -17.70
CA ILE A 142 -2.10 9.91 -18.71
C ILE A 142 -3.49 10.26 -18.13
N LEU A 143 -3.78 9.83 -16.90
CA LEU A 143 -5.05 10.14 -16.24
C LEU A 143 -5.26 11.66 -16.09
N CYS A 144 -4.27 12.36 -15.55
CA CYS A 144 -4.30 13.81 -15.37
C CYS A 144 -4.40 14.56 -16.71
N SER A 145 -3.58 14.18 -17.69
CA SER A 145 -3.57 14.84 -19.00
C SER A 145 -4.88 14.61 -19.74
N THR A 146 -5.43 13.40 -19.71
CA THR A 146 -6.73 13.12 -20.34
C THR A 146 -7.87 13.88 -19.65
N ALA A 147 -7.88 13.97 -18.32
CA ALA A 147 -8.88 14.75 -17.60
C ALA A 147 -8.79 16.26 -17.95
N ILE A 148 -7.59 16.83 -17.98
CA ILE A 148 -7.36 18.22 -18.38
C ILE A 148 -7.78 18.45 -19.84
N THR A 149 -7.38 17.56 -20.75
CA THR A 149 -7.73 17.66 -22.18
C THR A 149 -9.25 17.54 -22.38
N LYS A 150 -9.93 16.65 -21.65
CA LYS A 150 -11.40 16.55 -21.70
C LYS A 150 -12.07 17.80 -21.17
N LEU A 151 -11.57 18.40 -20.09
CA LEU A 151 -12.06 19.70 -19.63
C LEU A 151 -11.79 20.81 -20.66
N TRP A 152 -10.69 20.74 -21.41
CA TRP A 152 -10.33 21.77 -22.39
C TRP A 152 -11.16 21.69 -23.69
N LEU A 153 -11.41 20.47 -24.18
CA LEU A 153 -11.92 20.20 -25.52
C LEU A 153 -13.38 19.72 -25.56
N ALA A 154 -14.03 19.47 -24.42
CA ALA A 154 -15.40 18.97 -24.44
C ALA A 154 -16.38 20.03 -24.95
N ASP A 155 -17.07 19.72 -26.05
CA ASP A 155 -18.16 20.54 -26.59
C ASP A 155 -19.34 20.66 -25.60
N GLY A 156 -19.55 19.62 -24.78
CA GLY A 156 -20.57 19.59 -23.72
C GLY A 156 -19.98 19.21 -22.37
N ILE A 157 -19.41 20.19 -21.65
CA ILE A 157 -18.76 19.93 -20.36
C ILE A 157 -19.67 19.30 -19.30
N ALA A 158 -20.97 19.57 -19.35
CA ALA A 158 -21.93 18.99 -18.41
C ALA A 158 -21.88 17.46 -18.39
N GLY A 159 -21.56 16.80 -19.51
CA GLY A 159 -21.40 15.34 -19.58
C GLY A 159 -20.23 14.78 -18.77
N LEU A 160 -19.27 15.62 -18.35
CA LEU A 160 -18.17 15.23 -17.46
C LEU A 160 -18.54 15.31 -15.97
N PHE A 161 -19.73 15.83 -15.66
CA PHE A 161 -20.19 16.09 -14.31
C PHE A 161 -21.53 15.38 -14.05
N PHE A 162 -21.66 14.82 -12.85
CA PHE A 162 -22.91 14.26 -12.35
C PHE A 162 -23.42 15.18 -11.23
N VAL A 163 -24.50 15.92 -11.48
CA VAL A 163 -25.06 16.90 -10.53
C VAL A 163 -24.00 17.91 -10.06
N ASN A 164 -23.40 18.64 -11.00
CA ASN A 164 -22.31 19.62 -10.76
C ASN A 164 -21.04 19.06 -10.11
N ARG A 165 -20.86 17.72 -10.10
CA ARG A 165 -19.70 17.07 -9.50
C ARG A 165 -18.93 16.29 -10.56
N PHE A 166 -17.63 16.54 -10.67
CA PHE A 166 -16.82 15.86 -11.69
C PHE A 166 -16.85 14.34 -11.49
N SER A 167 -17.18 13.62 -12.56
CA SER A 167 -17.41 12.17 -12.53
C SER A 167 -16.50 11.41 -13.51
N PHE A 168 -15.92 12.08 -14.49
CA PHE A 168 -14.95 11.48 -15.41
C PHE A 168 -13.69 11.02 -14.67
N PRO A 169 -13.06 9.87 -15.04
CA PRO A 169 -13.44 8.96 -16.12
C PRO A 169 -14.40 7.84 -15.72
N VAL A 170 -14.73 7.71 -14.43
CA VAL A 170 -15.44 6.53 -13.88
C VAL A 170 -16.96 6.74 -13.74
N SER A 171 -17.49 7.81 -14.30
CA SER A 171 -18.93 8.14 -14.36
C SER A 171 -19.64 8.33 -13.01
N TYR A 172 -18.95 8.18 -11.88
CA TYR A 172 -19.48 8.41 -10.54
C TYR A 172 -18.51 9.25 -9.68
N PRO A 173 -18.93 10.42 -9.15
CA PRO A 173 -18.02 11.36 -8.50
C PRO A 173 -17.24 10.80 -7.30
N ASN A 174 -17.86 9.99 -6.44
CA ASN A 174 -17.16 9.48 -5.25
C ASN A 174 -16.09 8.45 -5.62
N ASN A 175 -16.37 7.62 -6.61
CA ASN A 175 -15.42 6.66 -7.18
C ASN A 175 -14.27 7.38 -7.92
N ALA A 176 -14.58 8.47 -8.65
CA ALA A 176 -13.55 9.30 -9.29
C ALA A 176 -12.61 9.91 -8.25
N ALA A 177 -13.16 10.42 -7.14
CA ALA A 177 -12.36 10.96 -6.03
C ALA A 177 -11.48 9.90 -5.37
N ALA A 178 -11.99 8.67 -5.21
CA ALA A 178 -11.21 7.54 -4.74
C ALA A 178 -10.04 7.24 -5.68
N LEU A 179 -10.31 7.10 -6.99
CA LEU A 179 -9.30 6.88 -8.02
C LEU A 179 -8.18 7.95 -7.96
N PHE A 180 -8.55 9.23 -7.86
CA PHE A 180 -7.56 10.30 -7.86
C PHE A 180 -6.66 10.29 -6.63
N LEU A 181 -7.20 10.00 -5.45
CA LEU A 181 -6.43 10.13 -4.20
C LEU A 181 -5.76 8.84 -3.73
N VAL A 182 -6.08 7.67 -4.29
CA VAL A 182 -5.37 6.41 -3.98
C VAL A 182 -3.85 6.55 -4.23
N ALA A 183 -3.45 7.23 -5.30
CA ALA A 183 -2.03 7.42 -5.61
C ALA A 183 -1.37 8.61 -4.87
N PHE A 184 -2.14 9.40 -4.10
CA PHE A 184 -1.64 10.63 -3.48
C PHE A 184 -0.44 10.36 -2.56
N TRP A 185 -0.56 9.44 -1.60
CA TRP A 185 0.52 9.14 -0.65
C TRP A 185 1.77 8.53 -1.31
N PRO A 186 1.66 7.54 -2.23
CA PRO A 186 2.78 7.07 -3.04
C PRO A 186 3.52 8.20 -3.78
N LEU A 187 2.80 9.13 -4.42
CA LEU A 187 3.40 10.26 -5.12
C LEU A 187 4.06 11.25 -4.14
N MET A 188 3.42 11.57 -3.02
CA MET A 188 3.98 12.45 -1.98
C MET A 188 5.27 11.87 -1.38
N TRP A 189 5.34 10.55 -1.21
CA TRP A 189 6.57 9.88 -0.80
C TRP A 189 7.65 9.97 -1.88
N LEU A 190 7.33 9.71 -3.15
CA LEU A 190 8.30 9.84 -4.25
C LEU A 190 8.80 11.27 -4.42
N ALA A 191 7.94 12.27 -4.24
CA ALA A 191 8.31 13.68 -4.25
C ALA A 191 9.29 14.04 -3.12
N SER A 192 9.08 13.51 -1.92
CA SER A 192 9.93 13.76 -0.74
C SER A 192 11.11 12.79 -0.61
N SER A 193 11.21 11.76 -1.44
CA SER A 193 12.29 10.78 -1.38
C SER A 193 13.61 11.36 -1.87
N ARG A 194 14.71 11.03 -1.20
CA ARG A 194 16.08 11.37 -1.66
C ARG A 194 16.63 10.38 -2.68
N GLU A 195 15.97 9.24 -2.85
CA GLU A 195 16.42 8.20 -3.79
C GLU A 195 16.13 8.58 -5.25
N GLU A 196 15.18 9.50 -5.46
CA GLU A 196 14.72 9.89 -6.79
C GLU A 196 15.40 11.19 -7.27
N ARG A 197 15.54 11.32 -8.59
CA ARG A 197 16.12 12.50 -9.23
C ARG A 197 15.20 13.72 -9.07
N ALA A 198 15.77 14.91 -9.01
CA ALA A 198 15.02 16.16 -8.78
C ALA A 198 13.82 16.38 -9.74
N PRO A 199 13.93 16.14 -11.06
CA PRO A 199 12.78 16.28 -11.97
C PRO A 199 11.65 15.30 -11.67
N ILE A 200 11.97 14.05 -11.32
CA ILE A 200 10.97 13.03 -10.99
C ILE A 200 10.22 13.42 -9.72
N ARG A 201 10.94 13.98 -8.73
CA ARG A 201 10.35 14.49 -7.49
C ARG A 201 9.37 15.64 -7.76
N GLY A 202 9.76 16.56 -8.64
CA GLY A 202 8.89 17.62 -9.15
C GLY A 202 7.64 17.07 -9.82
N VAL A 203 7.79 16.21 -10.82
CA VAL A 203 6.65 15.58 -11.53
C VAL A 203 5.69 14.90 -10.54
N CYS A 204 6.20 14.15 -9.56
CA CYS A 204 5.35 13.51 -8.55
C CYS A 204 4.55 14.54 -7.72
N LEU A 205 5.16 15.67 -7.34
CA LEU A 205 4.49 16.73 -6.59
C LEU A 205 3.43 17.45 -7.45
N GLY A 206 3.74 17.68 -8.74
CA GLY A 206 2.80 18.22 -9.72
C GLY A 206 1.58 17.33 -9.92
N LEU A 207 1.80 16.03 -10.11
CA LEU A 207 0.73 15.04 -10.25
C LEU A 207 -0.11 14.94 -8.97
N ALA A 208 0.51 14.90 -7.78
CA ALA A 208 -0.23 14.88 -6.52
C ALA A 208 -1.11 16.14 -6.35
N THR A 209 -0.61 17.31 -6.78
CA THR A 209 -1.37 18.57 -6.76
C THR A 209 -2.54 18.55 -7.75
N CYS A 210 -2.32 18.05 -8.97
CA CYS A 210 -3.37 17.89 -9.97
C CYS A 210 -4.48 16.94 -9.51
N LEU A 211 -4.11 15.77 -8.98
CA LEU A 211 -5.04 14.79 -8.44
C LEU A 211 -5.85 15.35 -7.27
N LEU A 212 -5.25 16.17 -6.41
CA LEU A 212 -5.95 16.84 -5.33
C LEU A 212 -7.00 17.85 -5.86
N GLY A 213 -6.66 18.61 -6.91
CA GLY A 213 -7.60 19.51 -7.59
C GLY A 213 -8.74 18.76 -8.30
N LEU A 214 -8.43 17.68 -9.01
CA LEU A 214 -9.43 16.80 -9.63
C LEU A 214 -10.36 16.18 -8.57
N ALA A 215 -9.80 15.71 -7.45
CA ALA A 215 -10.58 15.19 -6.34
C ALA A 215 -11.50 16.27 -5.74
N PHE A 216 -11.05 17.52 -5.66
CA PHE A 216 -11.89 18.63 -5.19
C PHE A 216 -13.09 18.88 -6.12
N LEU A 217 -12.90 18.83 -7.44
CA LEU A 217 -14.00 18.98 -8.43
C LEU A 217 -15.09 17.91 -8.30
N THR A 218 -14.78 16.74 -7.75
CA THR A 218 -15.79 15.70 -7.48
C THR A 218 -16.72 16.05 -6.32
N GLN A 219 -16.35 17.03 -5.49
CA GLN A 219 -17.03 17.38 -4.25
C GLN A 219 -17.33 16.11 -3.43
N SER A 220 -16.39 15.18 -3.26
CA SER A 220 -16.63 13.96 -2.47
C SER A 220 -16.29 14.17 -0.99
N ARG A 221 -17.30 14.11 -0.12
CA ARG A 221 -17.10 14.15 1.34
C ARG A 221 -16.32 12.94 1.83
N GLY A 222 -16.65 11.75 1.32
CA GLY A 222 -15.94 10.51 1.64
C GLY A 222 -14.44 10.62 1.34
N ALA A 223 -14.09 11.25 0.23
CA ALA A 223 -12.69 11.50 -0.14
C ALA A 223 -11.98 12.43 0.84
N VAL A 224 -12.61 13.54 1.25
CA VAL A 224 -12.03 14.50 2.21
C VAL A 224 -11.76 13.84 3.55
N TRP A 225 -12.74 13.12 4.12
CA TRP A 225 -12.57 12.41 5.38
C TRP A 225 -11.52 11.31 5.30
N SER A 226 -11.52 10.54 4.21
CA SER A 226 -10.54 9.49 3.98
C SER A 226 -9.13 10.05 3.82
N LEU A 227 -8.97 11.20 3.16
CA LEU A 227 -7.69 11.89 3.04
C LEU A 227 -7.22 12.42 4.41
N GLY A 228 -8.11 12.98 5.22
CA GLY A 228 -7.81 13.43 6.58
C GLY A 228 -7.38 12.28 7.51
N ILE A 229 -8.09 11.15 7.50
CA ILE A 229 -7.73 9.97 8.30
C ILE A 229 -6.41 9.36 7.82
N SER A 230 -6.22 9.22 6.51
CA SER A 230 -4.97 8.70 5.95
C SER A 230 -3.79 9.67 6.12
N LEU A 231 -4.02 10.99 6.20
CA LEU A 231 -3.02 11.99 6.60
C LEU A 231 -2.53 11.74 8.03
N ILE A 232 -3.45 11.61 8.99
CA ILE A 232 -3.12 11.29 10.39
C ILE A 232 -2.32 9.99 10.44
N PHE A 233 -2.82 8.93 9.77
CA PHE A 233 -2.14 7.65 9.68
C PHE A 233 -0.73 7.78 9.10
N MET A 234 -0.58 8.45 7.96
CA MET A 234 0.70 8.64 7.28
C MET A 234 1.70 9.36 8.19
N PHE A 235 1.29 10.40 8.91
CA PHE A 235 2.18 11.10 9.85
C PHE A 235 2.53 10.26 11.08
N LEU A 236 1.61 9.43 11.58
CA LEU A 236 1.89 8.51 12.69
C LEU A 236 2.98 7.50 12.30
N VAL A 237 2.85 6.89 11.11
CA VAL A 237 3.78 5.82 10.68
C VAL A 237 5.03 6.33 9.97
N SER A 238 4.97 7.52 9.36
CA SER A 238 6.02 8.03 8.48
C SER A 238 7.34 8.25 9.23
N PRO A 239 8.45 7.77 8.66
CA PRO A 239 9.79 8.00 9.20
C PRO A 239 10.29 9.45 9.03
N ALA A 240 9.73 10.19 8.06
CA ALA A 240 10.27 11.47 7.59
C ALA A 240 9.23 12.60 7.69
N ARG A 241 8.55 12.70 8.85
CA ARG A 241 7.42 13.61 9.10
C ARG A 241 7.67 15.05 8.68
N LEU A 242 8.80 15.62 9.12
CA LEU A 242 9.13 17.02 8.81
C LEU A 242 9.31 17.25 7.29
N ARG A 243 9.99 16.31 6.60
CA ARG A 243 10.14 16.46 5.14
C ARG A 243 8.80 16.29 4.43
N LEU A 244 8.04 15.26 4.78
CA LEU A 244 6.72 15.03 4.19
C LEU A 244 5.82 16.26 4.39
N PHE A 245 5.86 16.87 5.57
CA PHE A 245 5.16 18.13 5.86
C PHE A 245 5.56 19.27 4.92
N LEU A 246 6.86 19.53 4.76
CA LEU A 246 7.34 20.60 3.86
C LEU A 246 6.90 20.38 2.41
N TYR A 247 6.93 19.13 1.93
CA TYR A 247 6.42 18.81 0.61
C TYR A 247 4.90 18.94 0.52
N LEU A 248 4.16 18.60 1.58
CA LEU A 248 2.70 18.70 1.65
C LEU A 248 2.21 20.16 1.67
N LEU A 249 3.02 21.11 2.14
CA LEU A 249 2.69 22.54 2.08
C LEU A 249 2.44 23.01 0.65
N VAL A 250 3.16 22.48 -0.35
CA VAL A 250 3.03 22.91 -1.75
C VAL A 250 1.62 22.66 -2.31
N PRO A 251 1.09 21.41 -2.36
CA PRO A 251 -0.28 21.18 -2.80
C PRO A 251 -1.33 21.84 -1.90
N SER A 252 -1.05 21.99 -0.59
CA SER A 252 -1.96 22.65 0.35
C SER A 252 -2.10 24.14 0.07
N LEU A 253 -0.99 24.85 -0.16
CA LEU A 253 -0.99 26.27 -0.50
C LEU A 253 -1.57 26.51 -1.90
N LEU A 254 -1.25 25.64 -2.87
CA LEU A 254 -1.85 25.71 -4.20
C LEU A 254 -3.34 25.37 -4.18
N MET A 255 -3.84 24.65 -3.17
CA MET A 255 -5.29 24.49 -2.97
C MET A 255 -5.97 25.81 -2.64
N VAL A 256 -5.31 26.75 -1.94
CA VAL A 256 -5.86 28.10 -1.72
C VAL A 256 -6.11 28.84 -3.05
N TYR A 257 -5.21 28.63 -4.02
CA TYR A 257 -5.39 29.15 -5.39
C TYR A 257 -6.48 28.39 -6.17
N GLN A 258 -6.54 27.07 -6.04
CA GLN A 258 -7.48 26.22 -6.79
C GLN A 258 -8.93 26.36 -6.28
N PHE A 259 -9.13 26.42 -4.96
CA PHE A 259 -10.42 26.39 -4.29
C PHE A 259 -11.45 27.37 -4.88
N PRO A 260 -11.20 28.69 -4.94
CA PRO A 260 -12.23 29.63 -5.40
C PRO A 260 -12.60 29.41 -6.87
N ARG A 261 -11.68 28.91 -7.70
CA ARG A 261 -11.94 28.63 -9.12
C ARG A 261 -12.72 27.34 -9.27
N LEU A 262 -12.26 26.26 -8.65
CA LEU A 262 -12.88 24.95 -8.79
C LEU A 262 -14.23 24.87 -8.05
N ASN A 263 -14.47 25.68 -7.00
CA ASN A 263 -15.75 25.69 -6.29
C ASN A 263 -16.90 26.26 -7.12
N ARG A 264 -16.60 27.12 -8.10
CA ARG A 264 -17.62 27.68 -9.02
C ARG A 264 -18.39 26.60 -9.77
N TYR A 265 -17.75 25.47 -10.07
CA TYR A 265 -18.44 24.34 -10.72
C TYR A 265 -19.58 23.78 -9.86
N TRP A 266 -19.46 23.84 -8.53
CA TRP A 266 -20.52 23.44 -7.61
C TRP A 266 -21.61 24.52 -7.49
N THR A 267 -21.22 25.78 -7.31
CA THR A 267 -22.14 26.89 -7.01
C THR A 267 -22.86 27.45 -8.24
N GLU A 268 -22.17 27.56 -9.37
CA GLU A 268 -22.69 28.15 -10.62
C GLU A 268 -23.03 27.10 -11.67
N GLY A 269 -22.45 25.90 -11.54
CA GLY A 269 -22.66 24.79 -12.47
C GLY A 269 -21.64 24.74 -13.64
N PRO A 270 -21.30 23.54 -14.15
CA PRO A 270 -20.27 23.38 -15.19
C PRO A 270 -20.55 24.11 -16.50
N ALA A 271 -21.81 24.23 -16.90
CA ALA A 271 -22.19 24.91 -18.14
C ALA A 271 -21.92 26.41 -18.09
N ALA A 272 -22.16 27.06 -16.94
CA ALA A 272 -21.90 28.48 -16.75
C ALA A 272 -20.40 28.79 -16.65
N VAL A 273 -19.65 27.91 -15.99
CA VAL A 273 -18.21 28.10 -15.73
C VAL A 273 -17.35 27.80 -16.97
N GLY A 274 -17.79 26.86 -17.81
CA GLY A 274 -17.02 26.36 -18.95
C GLY A 274 -15.82 25.50 -18.53
N GLY A 275 -15.20 24.82 -19.48
CA GLY A 275 -14.15 23.82 -19.18
C GLY A 275 -12.72 24.35 -19.09
N VAL A 276 -12.43 25.39 -19.85
CA VAL A 276 -11.09 26.00 -19.93
C VAL A 276 -10.63 26.49 -18.56
N MET A 277 -11.52 27.01 -17.72
CA MET A 277 -11.15 27.52 -16.40
C MET A 277 -10.62 26.43 -15.48
N GLY A 278 -11.32 25.30 -15.37
CA GLY A 278 -10.90 24.15 -14.58
C GLY A 278 -9.61 23.55 -15.13
N ALA A 279 -9.54 23.35 -16.45
CA ALA A 279 -8.37 22.80 -17.12
C ALA A 279 -7.11 23.66 -16.89
N ARG A 280 -7.21 24.99 -17.08
CA ARG A 280 -6.12 25.95 -16.81
C ARG A 280 -5.72 25.96 -15.34
N THR A 281 -6.69 25.93 -14.43
CA THR A 281 -6.43 25.94 -12.98
C THR A 281 -5.61 24.73 -12.55
N LEU A 282 -6.02 23.53 -13.00
CA LEU A 282 -5.33 22.28 -12.71
C LEU A 282 -3.92 22.25 -13.33
N LEU A 283 -3.81 22.64 -14.61
CA LEU A 283 -2.54 22.65 -15.32
C LEU A 283 -1.52 23.60 -14.67
N VAL A 284 -1.92 24.84 -14.37
CA VAL A 284 -1.05 25.84 -13.73
C VAL A 284 -0.61 25.37 -12.35
N ALA A 285 -1.53 24.84 -11.53
CA ALA A 285 -1.19 24.33 -10.20
C ALA A 285 -0.23 23.13 -10.29
N ALA A 286 -0.47 22.20 -11.23
CA ALA A 286 0.39 21.04 -11.44
C ALA A 286 1.81 21.44 -11.89
N LEU A 287 1.94 22.35 -12.86
CA LEU A 287 3.23 22.83 -13.34
C LEU A 287 3.98 23.64 -12.28
N ALA A 288 3.28 24.51 -11.55
CA ALA A 288 3.86 25.26 -10.44
C ALA A 288 4.38 24.33 -9.33
N ALA A 289 3.59 23.33 -8.92
CA ALA A 289 4.02 22.33 -7.96
C ALA A 289 5.21 21.49 -8.46
N ALA A 290 5.22 21.14 -9.75
CA ALA A 290 6.35 20.40 -10.34
C ALA A 290 7.65 21.21 -10.35
N PHE A 291 7.54 22.50 -10.68
CA PHE A 291 8.66 23.42 -10.65
C PHE A 291 9.19 23.62 -9.23
N ILE A 292 8.30 23.95 -8.27
CA ILE A 292 8.65 24.12 -6.85
C ILE A 292 9.28 22.83 -6.29
N GLY A 293 8.69 21.67 -6.56
CA GLY A 293 9.20 20.38 -6.11
C GLY A 293 10.59 20.06 -6.65
N THR A 294 10.87 20.42 -7.91
CA THR A 294 12.19 20.29 -8.52
C THR A 294 13.20 21.21 -7.85
N ILE A 295 12.85 22.48 -7.61
CA ILE A 295 13.70 23.44 -6.90
C ILE A 295 14.01 22.97 -5.48
N LEU A 296 12.99 22.57 -4.72
CA LEU A 296 13.16 22.02 -3.37
C LEU A 296 14.11 20.82 -3.37
N ALA A 297 13.98 19.94 -4.36
CA ALA A 297 14.84 18.78 -4.50
C ALA A 297 16.31 19.14 -4.82
N LEU A 298 16.54 20.15 -5.65
CA LEU A 298 17.88 20.65 -5.98
C LEU A 298 18.52 21.36 -4.77
N LEU A 299 17.78 22.25 -4.10
CA LEU A 299 18.24 22.99 -2.92
C LEU A 299 18.61 22.05 -1.76
N GLU A 300 17.89 20.94 -1.58
CA GLU A 300 18.23 19.92 -0.58
C GLU A 300 19.62 19.30 -0.79
N GLY A 301 20.12 19.25 -2.03
CA GLY A 301 21.46 18.79 -2.35
C GLY A 301 22.55 19.78 -1.93
N TRP A 302 22.20 21.07 -1.87
CA TRP A 302 23.13 22.18 -1.65
C TRP A 302 23.17 22.59 -0.17
N ILE A 303 22.03 22.48 0.54
CA ILE A 303 21.89 22.96 1.92
C ILE A 303 21.95 21.79 2.93
N ARG A 304 23.09 21.65 3.63
CA ARG A 304 23.22 20.69 4.73
C ARG A 304 22.67 21.27 6.03
N ILE A 305 21.40 20.99 6.32
CA ILE A 305 20.74 21.41 7.56
C ILE A 305 21.30 20.64 8.78
N ARG A 306 21.91 21.36 9.74
CA ARG A 306 22.38 20.84 11.03
C ARG A 306 21.22 20.20 11.84
N GLY A 307 21.52 19.16 12.63
CA GLY A 307 20.51 18.43 13.41
C GLY A 307 19.66 19.29 14.35
N ARG A 308 20.27 20.30 14.98
CA ARG A 308 19.58 21.24 15.88
C ARG A 308 18.53 22.10 15.17
N LEU A 309 18.82 22.57 13.96
CA LEU A 309 17.85 23.37 13.17
C LEU A 309 16.64 22.52 12.75
N LYS A 310 16.84 21.22 12.45
CA LYS A 310 15.72 20.31 12.20
C LYS A 310 14.82 20.13 13.42
N ALA A 311 15.41 20.07 14.62
CA ALA A 311 14.66 19.97 15.86
C ALA A 311 13.88 21.27 16.13
N LEU A 312 14.49 22.44 15.90
CA LEU A 312 13.83 23.73 16.07
C LEU A 312 12.65 23.91 15.09
N VAL A 313 12.87 23.64 13.80
CA VAL A 313 11.78 23.70 12.81
C VAL A 313 10.69 22.69 13.15
N GLY A 314 11.06 21.48 13.58
CA GLY A 314 10.10 20.48 14.04
C GLY A 314 9.28 20.96 15.24
N LEU A 315 9.91 21.61 16.23
CA LEU A 315 9.25 22.20 17.38
C LEU A 315 8.30 23.33 16.96
N LEU A 316 8.74 24.24 16.09
CA LEU A 316 7.90 25.34 15.58
C LEU A 316 6.68 24.81 14.82
N VAL A 317 6.84 23.76 14.02
CA VAL A 317 5.72 23.09 13.34
C VAL A 317 4.75 22.49 14.35
N ILE A 318 5.25 21.80 15.39
CA ILE A 318 4.40 21.24 16.45
C ILE A 318 3.64 22.35 17.19
N ILE A 319 4.33 23.43 17.56
CA ILE A 319 3.72 24.59 18.23
C ILE A 319 2.67 25.21 17.30
N GLY A 320 2.97 25.42 16.02
CA GLY A 320 2.02 25.96 15.05
C GLY A 320 0.79 25.08 14.88
N CYS A 321 0.96 23.75 14.80
CA CYS A 321 -0.16 22.80 14.78
C CYS A 321 -0.97 22.83 16.08
N ALA A 322 -0.31 22.87 17.24
CA ALA A 322 -0.98 22.93 18.54
C ALA A 322 -1.74 24.26 18.72
N ALA A 323 -1.13 25.39 18.36
CA ALA A 323 -1.76 26.70 18.38
C ALA A 323 -2.95 26.75 17.42
N GLY A 324 -2.82 26.17 16.21
CA GLY A 324 -3.93 26.05 15.26
C GLY A 324 -5.08 25.19 15.79
N LEU A 325 -4.78 24.09 16.50
CA LEU A 325 -5.79 23.24 17.15
C LEU A 325 -6.48 23.97 18.31
N VAL A 326 -5.72 24.70 19.14
CA VAL A 326 -6.26 25.48 20.26
C VAL A 326 -7.12 26.63 19.75
N TYR A 327 -6.61 27.41 18.78
CA TYR A 327 -7.35 28.49 18.15
C TYR A 327 -8.64 27.96 17.50
N GLY A 328 -8.51 26.89 16.71
CA GLY A 328 -9.66 26.22 16.11
C GLY A 328 -10.67 25.74 17.15
N GLY A 329 -10.23 25.22 18.29
CA GLY A 329 -11.10 24.79 19.38
C GLY A 329 -11.77 25.95 20.12
N LEU A 330 -11.08 27.08 20.30
CA LEU A 330 -11.60 28.29 20.95
C LEU A 330 -12.65 28.98 20.09
N THR A 331 -12.40 29.16 18.79
CA THR A 331 -13.38 29.74 17.85
C THR A 331 -14.60 28.83 17.71
N PHE A 332 -14.41 27.50 17.68
CA PHE A 332 -15.51 26.54 17.66
C PHE A 332 -16.44 26.62 18.88
N ASN A 333 -15.88 26.99 20.04
CA ASN A 333 -16.62 27.04 21.29
C ASN A 333 -17.59 28.23 21.34
N GLN A 334 -17.25 29.33 20.64
CA GLN A 334 -18.05 30.55 20.61
C GLN A 334 -19.27 30.43 19.68
N ASP A 335 -19.15 29.71 18.56
CA ASP A 335 -20.19 29.68 17.51
C ASP A 335 -21.13 28.45 17.55
N SER A 336 -20.79 27.37 18.28
CA SER A 336 -21.46 26.06 18.10
C SER A 336 -21.87 25.31 19.38
N GLY A 337 -21.81 25.95 20.56
CA GLY A 337 -22.09 25.28 21.85
C GLY A 337 -21.01 24.27 22.27
N GLY A 338 -19.79 24.45 21.78
CA GLY A 338 -18.64 23.61 22.05
C GLY A 338 -18.57 22.29 21.28
N VAL A 339 -17.48 21.55 21.50
CA VAL A 339 -17.17 20.30 20.78
C VAL A 339 -18.27 19.24 20.98
N ALA A 340 -18.83 19.14 22.19
CA ALA A 340 -19.89 18.18 22.49
C ALA A 340 -21.22 18.53 21.78
N GLY A 341 -21.57 19.82 21.73
CA GLY A 341 -22.74 20.31 21.01
C GLY A 341 -22.63 20.02 19.51
N TRP A 342 -21.47 20.32 18.92
CA TRP A 342 -21.19 20.01 17.52
C TRP A 342 -21.20 18.50 17.23
N VAL A 343 -20.58 17.65 18.06
CA VAL A 343 -20.63 16.20 17.87
C VAL A 343 -22.07 15.70 17.88
N THR A 344 -22.90 16.21 18.80
CA THR A 344 -24.31 15.85 18.89
C THR A 344 -25.07 16.31 17.65
N GLN A 345 -24.81 17.52 17.16
CA GLN A 345 -25.46 18.08 15.98
C GLN A 345 -25.01 17.35 14.70
N ALA A 346 -23.71 17.09 14.53
CA ALA A 346 -23.16 16.29 13.46
C ALA A 346 -23.72 14.86 13.49
N TRP A 347 -23.87 14.25 14.67
CA TRP A 347 -24.50 12.94 14.82
C TRP A 347 -25.97 12.95 14.41
N ARG A 348 -26.74 13.96 14.82
CA ARG A 348 -28.14 14.12 14.40
C ARG A 348 -28.25 14.34 12.89
N GLN A 349 -27.45 15.25 12.30
CA GLN A 349 -27.41 15.50 10.86
C GLN A 349 -27.04 14.23 10.08
N PHE A 350 -26.08 13.46 10.60
CA PHE A 350 -25.63 12.22 9.97
C PHE A 350 -26.70 11.13 10.00
N THR A 351 -27.37 10.94 11.14
CA THR A 351 -28.34 9.85 11.36
C THR A 351 -29.74 10.13 10.82
N THR A 352 -30.21 11.36 10.93
CA THR A 352 -31.59 11.75 10.58
C THR A 352 -31.69 12.46 9.24
N GLY A 353 -30.56 12.93 8.67
CA GLY A 353 -30.56 13.74 7.47
C GLY A 353 -31.19 15.13 7.66
N ALA A 354 -31.54 15.51 8.90
CA ALA A 354 -32.06 16.83 9.21
C ALA A 354 -31.04 17.90 8.81
N LYS A 355 -31.42 18.76 7.86
CA LYS A 355 -30.73 20.03 7.68
C LYS A 355 -31.04 20.91 8.90
N PRO A 356 -30.11 21.75 9.37
CA PRO A 356 -30.50 22.82 10.29
C PRO A 356 -31.70 23.55 9.69
N GLN A 357 -32.74 23.82 10.49
CA GLN A 357 -33.76 24.78 10.07
C GLN A 357 -33.05 26.12 9.90
N ASP A 358 -32.96 26.61 8.67
CA ASP A 358 -32.56 27.98 8.42
C ASP A 358 -33.61 28.87 9.09
N ILE A 359 -33.23 29.52 10.19
CA ILE A 359 -34.09 30.48 10.91
C ILE A 359 -34.31 31.75 10.06
N ASN A 360 -33.56 31.92 8.96
CA ASN A 360 -33.76 33.00 7.99
C ASN A 360 -33.97 32.39 6.61
N GLY A 361 -35.18 32.54 6.05
CA GLY A 361 -35.62 31.92 4.81
C GLY A 361 -35.00 32.48 3.53
N ASP A 362 -33.69 32.33 3.37
CA ASP A 362 -33.03 32.46 2.07
C ASP A 362 -32.61 31.08 1.59
N GLY A 363 -33.34 30.54 0.61
CA GLY A 363 -33.11 29.23 -0.02
C GLY A 363 -31.83 29.11 -0.87
N SER A 364 -30.74 29.71 -0.41
CA SER A 364 -29.40 29.54 -0.96
C SER A 364 -28.78 28.28 -0.38
N GLY A 365 -28.67 27.21 -1.18
CA GLY A 365 -28.01 25.98 -0.76
C GLY A 365 -26.60 26.24 -0.20
N SER A 366 -26.17 25.44 0.79
CA SER A 366 -24.87 25.61 1.45
C SER A 366 -23.74 25.88 0.44
N THR A 367 -23.03 27.00 0.63
CA THR A 367 -21.95 27.44 -0.26
C THR A 367 -20.77 26.45 -0.31
N ILE A 368 -20.69 25.54 0.67
CA ILE A 368 -19.62 24.53 0.82
C ILE A 368 -20.22 23.17 1.19
N ARG A 369 -20.55 22.34 0.20
CA ARG A 369 -21.05 20.96 0.39
C ARG A 369 -20.09 20.06 1.18
N LEU A 370 -18.78 20.33 1.12
CA LEU A 370 -17.76 19.51 1.78
C LEU A 370 -17.79 19.62 3.31
N ALA A 371 -18.41 20.67 3.86
CA ALA A 371 -18.52 20.90 5.29
C ALA A 371 -19.78 20.23 5.92
N ASP A 372 -20.73 19.76 5.12
CA ASP A 372 -21.99 19.19 5.62
C ASP A 372 -21.83 17.74 6.09
N PHE A 373 -22.21 17.43 7.34
CA PHE A 373 -22.12 16.09 7.97
C PHE A 373 -23.39 15.24 7.76
N SER A 374 -23.78 15.01 6.51
CA SER A 374 -24.94 14.14 6.18
C SER A 374 -24.49 12.78 5.63
N SER A 375 -25.21 11.73 5.99
CA SER A 375 -25.02 10.38 5.45
C SER A 375 -25.51 10.20 4.01
N SER A 376 -26.06 11.25 3.37
CA SER A 376 -26.71 11.17 2.05
C SER A 376 -27.83 10.12 1.99
N GLY A 377 -28.52 9.86 3.11
CA GLY A 377 -29.58 8.85 3.17
C GLY A 377 -29.07 7.40 3.22
N ARG A 378 -27.79 7.16 3.53
CA ARG A 378 -27.21 5.79 3.59
C ARG A 378 -27.55 5.03 4.87
N VAL A 379 -27.90 5.72 5.95
CA VAL A 379 -28.18 5.07 7.25
C VAL A 379 -29.30 4.02 7.16
N PRO A 380 -30.45 4.28 6.50
CA PRO A 380 -31.45 3.25 6.24
C PRO A 380 -30.90 2.03 5.48
N VAL A 381 -30.07 2.26 4.46
CA VAL A 381 -29.43 1.19 3.66
C VAL A 381 -28.51 0.32 4.53
N TRP A 382 -27.71 0.95 5.38
CA TRP A 382 -26.83 0.24 6.32
C TRP A 382 -27.61 -0.58 7.35
N LYS A 383 -28.75 -0.07 7.83
CA LYS A 383 -29.63 -0.82 8.72
C LYS A 383 -30.21 -2.06 8.02
N VAL A 384 -30.56 -1.95 6.74
CA VAL A 384 -31.03 -3.09 5.94
C VAL A 384 -29.89 -4.11 5.75
N ALA A 385 -28.69 -3.67 5.39
CA ALA A 385 -27.51 -4.55 5.26
C ALA A 385 -27.18 -5.28 6.56
N TRP A 386 -27.23 -4.57 7.69
CA TRP A 386 -26.98 -5.17 9.00
C TRP A 386 -28.07 -6.19 9.39
N ARG A 387 -29.35 -5.86 9.20
CA ARG A 387 -30.45 -6.81 9.43
C ARG A 387 -30.36 -8.03 8.52
N GLN A 388 -29.87 -7.85 7.30
CA GLN A 388 -29.67 -8.97 6.38
C GLN A 388 -28.57 -9.90 6.89
N PHE A 389 -27.46 -9.34 7.36
CA PHE A 389 -26.40 -10.09 8.02
C PHE A 389 -26.92 -10.83 9.27
N GLU A 390 -27.76 -10.20 10.11
CA GLU A 390 -28.35 -10.86 11.28
C GLU A 390 -29.25 -12.06 10.91
N LYS A 391 -29.94 -11.99 9.77
CA LYS A 391 -30.78 -13.10 9.28
C LYS A 391 -29.97 -14.26 8.72
N THR A 392 -28.86 -13.98 8.03
CA THR A 392 -28.01 -15.00 7.39
C THR A 392 -26.53 -14.83 7.78
N PRO A 393 -26.17 -14.99 9.07
CA PRO A 393 -24.87 -14.56 9.58
C PRO A 393 -23.69 -15.39 9.06
N ALA A 394 -23.87 -16.68 8.81
CA ALA A 394 -22.79 -17.54 8.34
C ALA A 394 -22.48 -17.34 6.85
N THR A 395 -23.52 -17.32 6.02
CA THR A 395 -23.42 -17.43 4.55
C THR A 395 -23.75 -16.16 3.79
N GLY A 396 -24.47 -15.21 4.40
CA GLY A 396 -25.05 -14.07 3.69
C GLY A 396 -26.11 -14.48 2.68
N VAL A 397 -26.54 -13.54 1.83
CA VAL A 397 -27.58 -13.76 0.80
C VAL A 397 -27.07 -14.23 -0.56
N GLY A 398 -25.76 -14.42 -0.69
CA GLY A 398 -25.09 -14.64 -1.98
C GLY A 398 -24.30 -13.41 -2.41
N ALA A 399 -23.17 -13.63 -3.08
CA ALA A 399 -22.34 -12.55 -3.62
C ALA A 399 -23.15 -11.65 -4.57
N ASP A 400 -23.06 -10.32 -4.40
CA ASP A 400 -23.74 -9.30 -5.21
C ASP A 400 -25.28 -9.42 -5.26
N ASN A 401 -25.87 -10.01 -4.20
CA ASN A 401 -27.32 -10.19 -4.06
C ASN A 401 -27.98 -9.20 -3.08
N PHE A 402 -27.20 -8.31 -2.45
CA PHE A 402 -27.72 -7.25 -1.58
C PHE A 402 -28.88 -6.47 -2.20
N ALA A 403 -28.82 -6.06 -3.47
CA ALA A 403 -29.87 -5.29 -4.12
C ALA A 403 -31.25 -5.99 -4.03
N LEU A 404 -31.28 -7.29 -4.34
CA LEU A 404 -32.51 -8.10 -4.28
C LEU A 404 -33.01 -8.29 -2.85
N ALA A 405 -32.08 -8.46 -1.90
CA ALA A 405 -32.42 -8.56 -0.48
C ALA A 405 -32.94 -7.22 0.09
N HIS A 406 -32.36 -6.11 -0.38
CA HIS A 406 -32.74 -4.75 -0.04
C HIS A 406 -34.15 -4.46 -0.55
N ASP A 407 -34.46 -4.81 -1.81
CA ASP A 407 -35.78 -4.57 -2.40
C ASP A 407 -36.91 -5.33 -1.69
N LYS A 408 -36.62 -6.53 -1.18
CA LYS A 408 -37.57 -7.30 -0.35
C LYS A 408 -37.77 -6.70 1.05
N SER A 409 -36.78 -5.97 1.57
CA SER A 409 -36.72 -5.55 2.97
C SER A 409 -36.87 -4.03 3.17
N ARG A 410 -36.91 -3.25 2.09
CA ARG A 410 -36.96 -1.78 2.14
C ARG A 410 -38.30 -1.32 2.71
N MET A 411 -38.22 -0.46 3.72
CA MET A 411 -39.40 0.14 4.37
C MET A 411 -40.00 1.29 3.53
N THR A 412 -39.25 1.81 2.57
CA THR A 412 -39.66 2.93 1.71
C THR A 412 -39.27 2.60 0.28
N SER A 413 -40.23 2.69 -0.65
CA SER A 413 -40.05 2.38 -2.08
C SER A 413 -39.11 3.35 -2.80
N ALA A 414 -38.81 4.52 -2.23
CA ALA A 414 -37.99 5.56 -2.85
C ALA A 414 -36.46 5.36 -2.75
N LEU A 415 -35.98 4.31 -2.08
CA LEU A 415 -34.55 3.96 -2.01
C LEU A 415 -34.26 2.72 -2.84
N GLU A 416 -34.17 2.85 -4.16
CA GLU A 416 -33.55 1.82 -5.00
C GLU A 416 -32.03 1.98 -4.91
N MET A 417 -31.37 1.00 -4.28
CA MET A 417 -29.93 1.03 -4.01
C MET A 417 -29.32 -0.32 -4.40
N GLU A 418 -28.46 -0.34 -5.41
CA GLU A 418 -27.80 -1.56 -5.87
C GLU A 418 -26.76 -2.07 -4.87
N HIS A 419 -26.16 -1.18 -4.07
CA HIS A 419 -25.08 -1.47 -3.13
C HIS A 419 -25.36 -0.90 -1.75
N ALA A 420 -24.79 -1.51 -0.72
CA ALA A 420 -24.90 -1.07 0.67
C ALA A 420 -24.16 0.26 0.94
N HIS A 421 -23.42 0.81 -0.03
CA HIS A 421 -22.54 1.98 0.15
C HIS A 421 -21.62 1.84 1.37
N SER A 422 -21.19 0.62 1.65
CA SER A 422 -20.18 0.28 2.65
C SER A 422 -19.66 -1.10 2.32
N PHE A 423 -18.39 -1.18 1.92
CA PHE A 423 -17.74 -2.42 1.52
C PHE A 423 -17.85 -3.51 2.60
N THR A 424 -17.64 -3.17 3.87
CA THR A 424 -17.72 -4.14 4.96
C THR A 424 -19.13 -4.64 5.21
N LEU A 425 -20.12 -3.75 5.22
CA LEU A 425 -21.51 -4.18 5.39
C LEU A 425 -21.99 -4.97 4.17
N GLN A 426 -21.56 -4.60 2.96
CA GLN A 426 -21.84 -5.35 1.74
C GLN A 426 -21.31 -6.78 1.84
N VAL A 427 -20.01 -6.94 2.16
CA VAL A 427 -19.39 -8.26 2.28
C VAL A 427 -20.08 -9.11 3.34
N LEU A 428 -20.41 -8.53 4.50
CA LEU A 428 -21.12 -9.25 5.56
C LEU A 428 -22.55 -9.64 5.14
N ALA A 429 -23.29 -8.74 4.49
CA ALA A 429 -24.64 -9.03 4.01
C ALA A 429 -24.65 -10.09 2.90
N ASP A 430 -23.72 -10.00 1.95
CA ASP A 430 -23.65 -10.89 0.79
C ASP A 430 -23.06 -12.27 1.14
N THR A 431 -22.01 -12.32 1.95
CA THR A 431 -21.20 -13.54 2.13
C THR A 431 -21.06 -14.01 3.58
N GLY A 432 -21.70 -13.31 4.52
CA GLY A 432 -21.68 -13.63 5.94
C GLY A 432 -20.30 -13.45 6.60
N VAL A 433 -20.17 -13.95 7.82
CA VAL A 433 -18.90 -13.95 8.58
C VAL A 433 -17.83 -14.74 7.82
N VAL A 434 -18.19 -15.82 7.12
CA VAL A 434 -17.23 -16.66 6.40
C VAL A 434 -16.50 -15.84 5.32
N GLY A 435 -17.24 -15.18 4.42
CA GLY A 435 -16.63 -14.32 3.41
C GLY A 435 -15.97 -13.08 4.02
N GLY A 436 -16.54 -12.52 5.09
CA GLY A 436 -15.95 -11.42 5.85
C GLY A 436 -14.57 -11.74 6.44
N VAL A 437 -14.39 -12.91 7.03
CA VAL A 437 -13.11 -13.36 7.60
C VAL A 437 -12.05 -13.50 6.51
N PHE A 438 -12.38 -14.11 5.38
CA PHE A 438 -11.40 -14.33 4.32
C PHE A 438 -11.00 -13.03 3.60
N THR A 439 -11.96 -12.13 3.34
CA THR A 439 -11.68 -10.82 2.72
C THR A 439 -10.95 -9.88 3.66
N LEU A 440 -11.57 -9.54 4.78
CA LEU A 440 -11.06 -8.55 5.73
C LEU A 440 -9.82 -9.09 6.43
N GLY A 441 -9.76 -10.40 6.71
CA GLY A 441 -8.55 -11.06 7.20
C GLY A 441 -7.41 -11.04 6.18
N GLY A 442 -7.70 -11.24 4.89
CA GLY A 442 -6.72 -11.09 3.81
C GLY A 442 -6.16 -9.68 3.70
N MET A 443 -7.04 -8.67 3.73
CA MET A 443 -6.66 -7.25 3.72
C MET A 443 -5.87 -6.85 4.98
N LEU A 444 -6.31 -7.29 6.16
CA LEU A 444 -5.64 -7.04 7.43
C LEU A 444 -4.24 -7.67 7.44
N LEU A 445 -4.11 -8.92 6.98
CA LEU A 445 -2.83 -9.60 6.87
C LEU A 445 -1.86 -8.86 5.93
N ALA A 446 -2.37 -8.40 4.77
CA ALA A 446 -1.59 -7.58 3.84
C ALA A 446 -1.13 -6.27 4.52
N ALA A 447 -2.01 -5.56 5.20
CA ALA A 447 -1.70 -4.33 5.91
C ALA A 447 -0.67 -4.54 7.05
N LEU A 448 -0.89 -5.54 7.91
CA LEU A 448 0.01 -5.89 9.00
C LEU A 448 1.38 -6.29 8.50
N SER A 449 1.47 -6.95 7.35
CA SER A 449 2.75 -7.31 6.78
C SER A 449 3.59 -6.11 6.36
N LEU A 450 2.94 -5.04 5.86
CA LEU A 450 3.59 -3.78 5.52
C LEU A 450 4.02 -3.00 6.76
N LEU A 451 3.22 -3.08 7.83
CA LEU A 451 3.43 -2.35 9.08
C LEU A 451 4.47 -3.01 10.00
N TRP A 452 4.54 -4.34 10.00
CA TRP A 452 5.42 -5.14 10.87
C TRP A 452 6.88 -4.67 10.92
N PRO A 453 7.55 -4.36 9.80
CA PRO A 453 8.92 -3.87 9.82
C PRO A 453 9.11 -2.59 10.64
N ARG A 454 8.14 -1.69 10.57
CA ARG A 454 8.17 -0.39 11.24
C ARG A 454 7.93 -0.55 12.74
N LEU A 455 7.05 -1.46 13.14
CA LEU A 455 6.80 -1.80 14.54
C LEU A 455 8.03 -2.48 15.16
N ALA A 456 8.61 -3.46 14.47
CA ALA A 456 9.81 -4.15 14.91
C ALA A 456 11.00 -3.17 15.09
N ALA A 457 11.16 -2.23 14.16
CA ALA A 457 12.15 -1.17 14.24
C ALA A 457 11.92 -0.24 15.44
N GLY A 458 10.68 0.22 15.64
CA GLY A 458 10.31 1.08 16.76
C GLY A 458 10.55 0.41 18.11
N TRP A 459 10.17 -0.86 18.23
CA TRP A 459 10.39 -1.67 19.42
C TRP A 459 11.88 -1.86 19.73
N ALA A 460 12.69 -2.19 18.71
CA ALA A 460 14.14 -2.33 18.87
C ALA A 460 14.79 -1.01 19.32
N GLY A 461 14.35 0.12 18.76
CA GLY A 461 14.78 1.46 19.16
C GLY A 461 14.45 1.75 20.62
N ALA A 462 13.18 1.60 21.01
CA ALA A 462 12.71 1.83 22.38
C ALA A 462 13.42 0.93 23.41
N ARG A 463 13.65 -0.34 23.07
CA ARG A 463 14.41 -1.26 23.92
C ARG A 463 15.86 -0.81 24.09
N SER A 464 16.49 -0.30 23.04
CA SER A 464 17.89 0.15 23.11
C SER A 464 18.07 1.41 23.95
N THR A 465 17.09 2.32 24.00
CA THR A 465 17.12 3.51 24.84
C THR A 465 16.76 3.19 26.28
N TRP A 466 15.77 2.32 26.51
CA TRP A 466 15.39 1.87 27.85
C TRP A 466 16.51 1.09 28.55
N LEU A 467 17.18 0.17 27.84
CA LEU A 467 18.30 -0.59 28.38
C LEU A 467 19.56 0.27 28.62
N ARG A 468 19.76 1.36 27.86
CA ARG A 468 20.85 2.32 28.13
C ARG A 468 20.60 3.13 29.40
N ARG A 469 19.34 3.46 29.72
CA ARG A 469 19.00 4.12 31.01
C ARG A 469 19.38 3.27 32.23
N HIS A 470 19.43 1.94 32.11
CA HIS A 470 19.85 1.03 33.19
C HIS A 470 21.36 0.75 33.22
N ARG A 471 22.14 1.34 32.33
CA ARG A 471 23.60 1.42 32.43
C ARG A 471 24.01 2.87 32.66
N SER A 472 23.62 3.43 33.81
CA SER A 472 24.34 4.58 34.35
C SER A 472 25.64 4.08 35.00
N PRO A 473 26.73 4.88 34.95
CA PRO A 473 28.05 4.45 35.37
C PRO A 473 28.10 4.29 36.89
N LEU A 474 28.05 3.05 37.37
CA LEU A 474 28.69 2.70 38.62
C LEU A 474 30.19 2.54 38.34
N ALA A 475 30.87 3.68 38.26
CA ALA A 475 32.31 3.83 38.39
C ALA A 475 32.50 5.17 39.10
N GLY A 476 33.21 5.30 40.20
CA GLY A 476 33.83 4.35 41.10
C GLY A 476 33.99 5.10 42.44
N HIS A 477 34.11 4.37 43.54
CA HIS A 477 34.78 4.95 44.70
C HIS A 477 36.27 4.95 44.40
N ASP A 478 36.90 6.08 44.68
CA ASP A 478 38.32 6.36 44.57
C ASP A 478 39.17 5.26 45.19
N ASP A 479 40.27 4.93 44.51
CA ASP A 479 41.57 4.78 45.18
C ASP A 479 42.68 5.02 44.14
N GLY A 480 43.53 5.99 44.46
CA GLY A 480 44.41 6.68 43.53
C GLY A 480 45.66 5.91 43.13
N SER A 481 46.11 6.15 41.89
CA SER A 481 47.52 6.24 41.48
C SER A 481 47.59 6.68 40.01
N PRO A 482 48.35 7.74 39.65
CA PRO A 482 48.49 8.18 38.27
C PRO A 482 49.58 7.34 37.57
N GLY A 483 49.18 6.38 36.74
CA GLY A 483 50.08 5.68 35.83
C GLY A 483 50.23 6.42 34.49
N PRO A 484 51.45 6.58 33.93
CA PRO A 484 51.65 7.14 32.61
C PRO A 484 51.40 6.05 31.54
N HIS A 485 50.86 6.47 30.39
CA HIS A 485 50.55 5.64 29.20
C HIS A 485 49.24 4.85 29.25
N ALA A 486 48.13 5.54 28.99
CA ALA A 486 46.99 4.95 28.32
C ALA A 486 46.76 5.73 27.01
N GLU A 487 47.28 5.18 25.90
CA GLU A 487 46.86 5.60 24.57
C GLU A 487 45.32 5.55 24.48
N PRO A 488 44.68 6.52 23.82
CA PRO A 488 43.26 6.41 23.53
C PRO A 488 43.11 5.27 22.52
N THR A 489 42.83 4.06 23.01
CA THR A 489 42.40 2.97 22.13
C THR A 489 41.05 3.39 21.56
N ASP A 490 41.11 3.98 20.38
CA ASP A 490 40.02 4.19 19.43
C ASP A 490 39.54 2.82 18.90
N ARG A 491 39.21 1.92 19.83
CA ARG A 491 38.39 0.75 19.53
C ARG A 491 36.96 1.25 19.41
N GLY A 492 36.71 2.01 18.35
CA GLY A 492 35.38 2.22 17.84
C GLY A 492 34.71 0.85 17.79
N GLU A 493 33.67 0.67 18.61
CA GLU A 493 32.83 -0.51 18.55
C GLU A 493 32.55 -0.78 17.07
N PRO A 494 32.75 -2.02 16.57
CA PRO A 494 32.56 -2.29 15.16
C PRO A 494 31.14 -1.86 14.81
N ALA A 495 31.02 -0.79 14.03
CA ALA A 495 29.76 -0.15 13.69
C ALA A 495 28.79 -1.26 13.28
N ARG A 496 27.84 -1.59 14.17
CA ARG A 496 26.91 -2.70 13.93
C ARG A 496 26.15 -2.34 12.67
N LYS A 497 26.56 -2.96 11.54
CA LYS A 497 25.95 -2.76 10.22
C LYS A 497 24.43 -2.79 10.37
N PRO A 498 23.71 -1.94 9.62
CA PRO A 498 22.30 -1.68 9.87
C PRO A 498 21.54 -2.99 9.91
N ARG A 499 21.15 -3.40 11.13
CA ARG A 499 20.09 -4.38 11.29
C ARG A 499 18.83 -3.73 10.75
N TRP A 500 17.97 -4.54 10.16
CA TRP A 500 16.64 -4.11 9.72
C TRP A 500 15.99 -3.30 10.85
N GLY A 501 15.66 -2.03 10.57
CA GLY A 501 15.09 -1.10 11.54
C GLY A 501 15.93 0.13 11.89
N ASN A 502 17.20 0.20 11.52
CA ASN A 502 18.05 1.36 11.86
C ASN A 502 17.95 2.54 10.88
N ASP A 503 17.48 2.33 9.66
CA ASP A 503 17.23 3.40 8.69
C ASP A 503 15.73 3.53 8.43
N PRO A 504 15.07 4.55 9.00
CA PRO A 504 13.64 4.79 8.84
C PRO A 504 13.23 4.98 7.37
N THR A 505 14.12 5.49 6.51
CA THR A 505 13.79 5.79 5.10
C THR A 505 13.46 4.54 4.27
N LEU A 506 13.99 3.38 4.67
CA LEU A 506 13.77 2.10 4.00
C LEU A 506 12.30 1.63 4.02
N TYR A 507 11.49 2.16 4.96
CA TYR A 507 10.08 1.79 5.10
C TYR A 507 9.12 2.79 4.46
N GLY A 508 9.57 3.96 4.04
CA GLY A 508 8.64 5.02 3.66
C GLY A 508 7.79 4.68 2.43
N TRP A 509 8.33 3.95 1.45
CA TRP A 509 7.52 3.42 0.33
C TRP A 509 6.40 2.50 0.83
N HIS A 510 6.72 1.59 1.75
CA HIS A 510 5.75 0.66 2.34
C HIS A 510 4.67 1.40 3.12
N MET A 511 5.05 2.44 3.89
CA MET A 511 4.12 3.27 4.62
C MET A 511 3.22 4.09 3.69
N ALA A 512 3.76 4.60 2.57
CA ALA A 512 3.01 5.36 1.58
C ALA A 512 1.97 4.49 0.85
N VAL A 513 2.36 3.29 0.44
CA VAL A 513 1.45 2.28 -0.12
C VAL A 513 0.40 1.84 0.90
N LEU A 514 0.79 1.66 2.17
CA LEU A 514 -0.15 1.32 3.24
C LEU A 514 -1.12 2.48 3.49
N ALA A 515 -0.67 3.73 3.46
CA ALA A 515 -1.53 4.91 3.57
C ALA A 515 -2.52 5.02 2.39
N ALA A 516 -2.13 4.63 1.17
CA ALA A 516 -3.04 4.49 0.05
C ALA A 516 -4.13 3.43 0.30
N ALA A 517 -3.75 2.28 0.86
CA ALA A 517 -4.70 1.23 1.22
C ALA A 517 -5.63 1.66 2.36
N VAL A 518 -5.14 2.39 3.37
CA VAL A 518 -5.95 2.99 4.44
C VAL A 518 -6.92 4.03 3.88
N TYR A 519 -6.46 4.92 3.00
CA TYR A 519 -7.32 5.87 2.30
C TYR A 519 -8.45 5.13 1.57
N TRP A 520 -8.12 4.13 0.76
CA TRP A 520 -9.11 3.35 0.02
C TRP A 520 -10.08 2.63 0.95
N LEU A 521 -9.61 2.00 2.02
CA LEU A 521 -10.45 1.25 2.95
C LEU A 521 -11.45 2.17 3.66
N VAL A 522 -11.00 3.31 4.18
CA VAL A 522 -11.87 4.30 4.84
C VAL A 522 -12.93 4.82 3.86
N HIS A 523 -12.55 5.08 2.61
CA HIS A 523 -13.49 5.54 1.59
C HIS A 523 -14.46 4.41 1.19
N ALA A 524 -13.98 3.18 1.06
CA ALA A 524 -14.78 2.00 0.77
C ALA A 524 -15.76 1.66 1.91
N HIS A 525 -15.50 2.07 3.15
CA HIS A 525 -16.48 1.90 4.23
C HIS A 525 -17.72 2.80 4.09
N VAL A 526 -17.64 3.86 3.30
CA VAL A 526 -18.75 4.80 3.07
C VAL A 526 -19.20 4.84 1.60
N GLU A 527 -18.56 4.05 0.73
CA GLU A 527 -18.87 3.92 -0.69
C GLU A 527 -18.59 2.53 -1.27
N TRP A 528 -19.26 2.20 -2.36
CA TRP A 528 -19.13 0.93 -3.08
C TRP A 528 -17.92 0.90 -4.02
N LEU A 529 -16.70 1.06 -3.49
CA LEU A 529 -15.50 1.13 -4.33
C LEU A 529 -15.10 -0.22 -4.94
N TRP A 530 -15.42 -1.33 -4.26
CA TRP A 530 -14.99 -2.68 -4.65
C TRP A 530 -15.56 -3.13 -5.99
N GLN A 531 -16.79 -2.75 -6.31
CA GLN A 531 -17.42 -3.14 -7.56
C GLN A 531 -16.83 -2.39 -8.76
N MET A 532 -16.11 -1.28 -8.56
CA MET A 532 -15.36 -0.59 -9.63
C MET A 532 -13.91 -1.07 -9.69
N MET A 533 -13.62 -1.99 -10.61
CA MET A 533 -12.29 -2.58 -10.80
C MET A 533 -11.19 -1.54 -11.05
N GLY A 534 -11.47 -0.51 -11.85
CA GLY A 534 -10.52 0.57 -12.12
C GLY A 534 -10.12 1.38 -10.88
N VAL A 535 -10.95 1.39 -9.84
CA VAL A 535 -10.70 2.12 -8.59
C VAL A 535 -9.93 1.27 -7.58
N SER A 536 -10.24 -0.02 -7.50
CA SER A 536 -9.69 -0.92 -6.47
C SER A 536 -8.41 -1.65 -6.89
N LEU A 537 -8.25 -1.93 -8.19
CA LEU A 537 -7.04 -2.57 -8.73
C LEU A 537 -5.71 -1.86 -8.37
N PRO A 538 -5.56 -0.52 -8.45
CA PRO A 538 -4.29 0.13 -8.15
C PRO A 538 -3.86 -0.08 -6.69
N VAL A 539 -4.82 -0.22 -5.76
CA VAL A 539 -4.53 -0.52 -4.35
C VAL A 539 -3.90 -1.90 -4.22
N LEU A 540 -4.44 -2.90 -4.91
CA LEU A 540 -3.87 -4.26 -4.93
C LEU A 540 -2.47 -4.28 -5.54
N LEU A 541 -2.24 -3.54 -6.63
CA LEU A 541 -0.92 -3.44 -7.26
C LEU A 541 0.10 -2.75 -6.33
N PHE A 542 -0.29 -1.65 -5.68
CA PHE A 542 0.55 -0.99 -4.70
C PHE A 542 0.89 -1.92 -3.54
N LEU A 543 -0.12 -2.56 -2.91
CA LEU A 543 0.06 -3.53 -1.82
C LEU A 543 1.01 -4.66 -2.22
N ALA A 544 0.81 -5.25 -3.41
CA ALA A 544 1.67 -6.30 -3.92
C ALA A 544 3.14 -5.84 -4.05
N SER A 545 3.36 -4.61 -4.55
CA SER A 545 4.71 -4.05 -4.69
C SER A 545 5.43 -3.91 -3.34
N GLY A 546 4.70 -3.54 -2.29
CA GLY A 546 5.24 -3.40 -0.93
C GLY A 546 5.51 -4.77 -0.27
N ILE A 547 4.55 -5.69 -0.36
CA ILE A 547 4.67 -7.04 0.23
C ILE A 547 5.86 -7.79 -0.37
N ALA A 548 5.99 -7.73 -1.70
CA ALA A 548 7.07 -8.39 -2.41
C ALA A 548 8.46 -7.80 -2.05
N ASP A 549 8.57 -6.49 -1.81
CA ASP A 549 9.83 -5.87 -1.39
C ASP A 549 10.23 -6.25 0.04
N ILE A 550 9.27 -6.30 0.98
CA ILE A 550 9.52 -6.79 2.35
C ILE A 550 10.03 -8.22 2.31
N HIS A 551 9.37 -9.07 1.54
CA HIS A 551 9.75 -10.48 1.44
C HIS A 551 11.16 -10.64 0.87
N ALA A 552 11.48 -9.95 -0.24
CA ALA A 552 12.81 -9.98 -0.84
C ALA A 552 13.91 -9.58 0.16
N ARG A 553 13.64 -8.58 1.02
CA ARG A 553 14.58 -8.13 2.06
C ARG A 553 14.76 -9.15 3.20
N LEU A 554 13.69 -9.85 3.57
CA LEU A 554 13.74 -10.89 4.61
C LEU A 554 14.57 -12.09 4.15
N ASP A 555 14.41 -12.51 2.90
CA ASP A 555 15.15 -13.63 2.33
C ASP A 555 16.65 -13.31 2.18
N ASP A 556 16.98 -12.11 1.69
CA ASP A 556 18.35 -11.60 1.67
C ASP A 556 19.00 -11.61 3.06
N SER A 557 18.23 -11.26 4.10
CA SER A 557 18.72 -11.22 5.47
C SER A 557 18.97 -12.62 6.04
N ARG A 558 18.08 -13.58 5.76
CA ARG A 558 18.25 -14.99 6.12
C ARG A 558 19.45 -15.61 5.40
N ALA A 559 19.60 -15.36 4.10
CA ALA A 559 20.74 -15.85 3.31
C ALA A 559 22.08 -15.34 3.85
N ARG A 560 22.15 -14.05 4.23
CA ARG A 560 23.33 -13.47 4.88
C ARG A 560 23.62 -14.10 6.24
N SER A 561 22.60 -14.33 7.07
CA SER A 561 22.76 -14.98 8.38
C SER A 561 23.28 -16.42 8.25
N SER A 562 22.74 -17.17 7.29
CA SER A 562 23.20 -18.54 6.98
C SER A 562 24.66 -18.57 6.54
N ARG A 563 25.07 -17.66 5.62
CA ARG A 563 26.47 -17.55 5.18
C ARG A 563 27.42 -17.18 6.32
N ARG A 564 26.99 -16.35 7.28
CA ARG A 564 27.78 -16.04 8.47
C ARG A 564 27.92 -17.24 9.39
N GLY A 565 26.81 -17.92 9.71
CA GLY A 565 26.87 -19.14 10.52
C GLY A 565 27.75 -20.22 9.90
N ALA A 566 27.73 -20.37 8.57
CA ALA A 566 28.64 -21.27 7.85
C ALA A 566 30.11 -20.86 7.98
N ARG A 567 30.42 -19.56 7.85
CA ARG A 567 31.78 -19.01 8.05
C ARG A 567 32.27 -19.17 9.49
N ASP A 568 31.43 -18.86 10.47
CA ASP A 568 31.76 -18.96 11.89
C ASP A 568 31.95 -20.42 12.34
N LEU A 569 31.33 -21.37 11.62
CA LEU A 569 31.50 -22.82 11.81
C LEU A 569 32.65 -23.42 10.99
N GLY A 570 33.47 -22.61 10.29
CA GLY A 570 34.56 -23.10 9.44
C GLY A 570 34.11 -23.93 8.23
N LEU A 571 32.80 -23.91 7.90
CA LEU A 571 32.25 -24.61 6.75
C LEU A 571 32.45 -23.72 5.52
N ALA A 572 33.39 -24.08 4.65
CA ALA A 572 33.57 -23.42 3.36
C ALA A 572 32.22 -23.36 2.63
N ALA A 573 31.67 -22.15 2.50
CA ALA A 573 30.44 -21.93 1.80
C ALA A 573 30.66 -22.28 0.33
N VAL A 574 30.18 -23.43 -0.10
CA VAL A 574 30.11 -23.77 -1.52
C VAL A 574 29.20 -22.73 -2.18
N SER A 575 29.81 -21.78 -2.87
CA SER A 575 29.10 -20.83 -3.71
C SER A 575 28.34 -21.63 -4.78
N PRO A 576 27.02 -21.42 -4.97
CA PRO A 576 26.39 -21.88 -6.19
C PRO A 576 26.95 -21.01 -7.31
N GLN A 577 27.87 -21.57 -8.10
CA GLN A 577 28.25 -20.97 -9.38
C GLN A 577 26.95 -20.70 -10.16
N ARG A 578 26.76 -19.44 -10.54
CA ARG A 578 25.82 -19.09 -11.61
C ARG A 578 26.34 -19.83 -12.84
N LEU A 579 25.58 -20.80 -13.31
CA LEU A 579 25.72 -21.29 -14.68
C LEU A 579 25.31 -20.14 -15.60
N THR A 580 26.26 -19.28 -15.92
CA THR A 580 26.17 -18.38 -17.07
C THR A 580 26.48 -19.21 -18.29
N THR A 581 25.48 -19.42 -19.12
CA THR A 581 25.60 -19.93 -20.49
C THR A 581 26.42 -18.93 -21.30
N SER A 582 27.73 -19.15 -21.42
CA SER A 582 28.53 -18.61 -22.51
C SER A 582 29.63 -19.61 -22.88
N ALA A 583 29.33 -20.44 -23.88
CA ALA A 583 30.33 -21.09 -24.72
C ALA A 583 29.59 -21.67 -25.94
N VAL A 584 29.17 -20.77 -26.83
CA VAL A 584 29.09 -21.10 -28.27
C VAL A 584 30.48 -20.77 -28.79
N GLY A 585 31.19 -21.79 -29.25
CA GLY A 585 32.59 -21.66 -29.67
C GLY A 585 33.24 -23.03 -29.86
N ASP A 586 32.87 -23.67 -30.96
CA ASP A 586 33.74 -24.48 -31.82
C ASP A 586 34.52 -25.65 -31.23
N ARG A 587 34.02 -26.88 -31.47
CA ARG A 587 34.80 -28.08 -31.82
C ARG A 587 33.86 -29.23 -32.22
N GLY A 588 34.17 -29.87 -33.35
CA GLY A 588 33.37 -30.89 -34.03
C GLY A 588 33.26 -32.26 -33.34
N PRO A 589 32.66 -33.25 -34.01
CA PRO A 589 32.07 -34.44 -33.39
C PRO A 589 33.05 -35.61 -33.32
N ALA A 590 33.27 -36.19 -32.14
CA ALA A 590 33.76 -37.56 -32.00
C ALA A 590 33.64 -38.08 -30.56
N GLY A 591 33.03 -39.26 -30.40
CA GLY A 591 33.52 -40.28 -29.47
C GLY A 591 32.82 -40.44 -28.11
N GLY A 592 31.95 -41.46 -28.03
CA GLY A 592 31.85 -42.35 -26.86
C GLY A 592 31.08 -41.84 -25.64
N ALA A 593 29.77 -42.10 -25.59
CA ALA A 593 29.02 -42.04 -24.33
C ALA A 593 29.53 -43.14 -23.37
N ASN A 594 30.15 -42.73 -22.27
CA ASN A 594 30.66 -43.63 -21.23
C ASN A 594 29.48 -44.07 -20.31
N PRO A 595 29.12 -45.36 -20.23
CA PRO A 595 27.97 -45.82 -19.43
C PRO A 595 28.14 -45.68 -17.91
N GLU A 596 29.31 -45.25 -17.41
CA GLU A 596 29.59 -45.14 -15.98
C GLU A 596 29.09 -43.84 -15.30
N GLU A 597 28.75 -42.81 -16.07
CA GLU A 597 28.37 -41.50 -15.51
C GLU A 597 27.06 -41.53 -14.69
N PRO A 598 26.00 -42.25 -15.12
CA PRO A 598 24.79 -42.42 -14.33
C PRO A 598 25.05 -43.20 -13.03
N LEU A 599 25.88 -44.25 -13.08
CA LEU A 599 26.22 -45.07 -11.91
C LEU A 599 26.99 -44.26 -10.86
N ARG A 600 27.92 -43.40 -11.27
CA ARG A 600 28.66 -42.49 -10.36
C ARG A 600 27.76 -41.45 -9.69
N LEU A 601 26.68 -41.06 -10.36
CA LEU A 601 25.69 -40.11 -9.82
C LEU A 601 24.74 -40.78 -8.80
N VAL A 602 24.41 -42.05 -9.03
CA VAL A 602 23.62 -42.88 -8.11
C VAL A 602 24.43 -43.22 -6.85
N THR A 603 25.70 -43.64 -6.99
CA THR A 603 26.57 -43.91 -5.83
C THR A 603 26.81 -42.67 -4.97
N ARG A 604 27.05 -41.50 -5.59
CA ARG A 604 27.16 -40.22 -4.86
C ARG A 604 25.87 -39.84 -4.12
N ARG A 605 24.69 -40.19 -4.64
CA ARG A 605 23.40 -39.98 -3.95
C ARG A 605 23.22 -40.94 -2.78
N ALA A 606 23.61 -42.21 -2.94
CA ALA A 606 23.58 -43.22 -1.90
C ALA A 606 24.50 -42.85 -0.71
N GLU A 607 25.76 -42.48 -0.99
CA GLU A 607 26.70 -42.02 0.04
C GLU A 607 26.20 -40.78 0.81
N ARG A 608 25.53 -39.85 0.10
CA ARG A 608 24.90 -38.68 0.73
C ARG A 608 23.75 -39.05 1.65
N HIS A 609 22.97 -40.05 1.28
CA HIS A 609 21.84 -40.54 2.07
C HIS A 609 22.33 -41.27 3.32
N GLU A 610 23.36 -42.11 3.17
CA GLU A 610 24.01 -42.83 4.27
C GLU A 610 24.64 -41.89 5.29
N ARG A 611 25.39 -40.87 4.84
CA ARG A 611 25.93 -39.82 5.73
C ARG A 611 24.83 -39.04 6.47
N LYS A 612 23.65 -38.87 5.87
CA LYS A 612 22.49 -38.23 6.54
C LYS A 612 21.88 -39.14 7.60
N MET A 613 21.79 -40.44 7.35
CA MET A 613 21.30 -41.43 8.31
C MET A 613 22.24 -41.54 9.52
N MET A 614 23.56 -41.65 9.28
CA MET A 614 24.61 -41.63 10.32
C MET A 614 24.51 -40.40 11.24
N LYS A 615 24.31 -39.20 10.68
CA LYS A 615 24.14 -37.99 11.48
C LYS A 615 22.85 -37.99 12.31
N ARG A 616 21.79 -38.64 11.84
CA ARG A 616 20.52 -38.76 12.58
C ARG A 616 20.66 -39.76 13.73
N THR A 617 21.31 -40.89 13.51
CA THR A 617 21.55 -41.89 14.56
C THR A 617 22.50 -41.36 15.63
N GLU A 618 23.56 -40.64 15.27
CA GLU A 618 24.46 -40.02 16.24
C GLU A 618 23.76 -38.93 17.07
N LYS A 619 22.86 -38.16 16.45
CA LYS A 619 22.06 -37.14 17.15
C LYS A 619 21.04 -37.78 18.09
N ALA A 620 20.42 -38.90 17.69
CA ALA A 620 19.53 -39.67 18.54
C ALA A 620 20.28 -40.26 19.75
N ARG A 621 21.49 -40.81 19.54
CA ARG A 621 22.36 -41.33 20.60
C ARG A 621 22.75 -40.26 21.61
N LYS A 622 23.20 -39.10 21.13
CA LYS A 622 23.53 -37.92 21.98
C LYS A 622 22.30 -37.37 22.73
N SER A 623 21.10 -37.52 22.17
CA SER A 623 19.86 -37.15 22.86
C SER A 623 19.53 -38.15 23.97
N ALA A 624 19.67 -39.45 23.71
CA ALA A 624 19.45 -40.51 24.70
C ALA A 624 20.46 -40.42 25.87
N GLU A 625 21.74 -40.18 25.58
CA GLU A 625 22.78 -39.96 26.60
C GLU A 625 22.49 -38.74 27.49
N ARG A 626 21.81 -37.70 26.96
CA ARG A 626 21.37 -36.53 27.74
C ARG A 626 20.17 -36.82 28.63
N THR A 627 19.29 -37.72 28.21
CA THR A 627 18.13 -38.14 29.02
C THR A 627 18.57 -39.04 30.18
N VAL A 628 19.58 -39.91 29.98
CA VAL A 628 20.12 -40.78 31.03
C VAL A 628 20.94 -40.00 32.08
N LYS A 629 21.58 -38.88 31.71
CA LYS A 629 22.30 -38.01 32.67
C LYS A 629 21.39 -37.12 33.52
N ARG A 630 20.09 -37.03 33.23
CA ARG A 630 19.11 -36.41 34.11
C ARG A 630 18.42 -37.52 34.88
N GLY A 631 18.97 -37.85 36.05
CA GLY A 631 18.34 -38.78 37.01
C GLY A 631 16.91 -38.33 37.38
N PRO A 632 16.10 -39.25 37.95
CA PRO A 632 14.69 -39.01 38.23
C PRO A 632 14.54 -37.82 39.17
N VAL A 633 13.75 -36.82 38.74
CA VAL A 633 13.35 -35.69 39.57
C VAL A 633 12.47 -36.24 40.69
N LEU A 634 12.96 -36.11 41.92
CA LEU A 634 12.24 -36.39 43.16
C LEU A 634 10.87 -35.69 43.17
N ALA A 635 9.82 -36.48 43.39
CA ALA A 635 8.51 -35.97 43.75
C ALA A 635 8.60 -35.26 45.12
N PRO A 636 7.90 -34.13 45.33
CA PRO A 636 7.86 -33.49 46.64
C PRO A 636 7.04 -34.34 47.63
N PRO A 637 7.47 -34.43 48.91
CA PRO A 637 6.72 -35.16 49.92
C PRO A 637 5.43 -34.41 50.25
N GLY A 638 4.31 -35.12 50.24
CA GLY A 638 3.02 -34.61 50.70
C GLY A 638 2.89 -34.65 52.21
N ALA A 639 2.04 -33.75 52.73
CA ALA A 639 1.28 -33.78 54.00
C ALA A 639 0.58 -32.40 54.07
N LEU A 640 -0.73 -32.23 54.23
CA LEU A 640 -1.84 -33.00 54.80
C LEU A 640 -3.12 -32.77 53.98
#